data_AF-A0A524IH58-F1
#
_entry.id   AF-A0A524IH58-F1
#
_cell.length_a   1.000
_cell.length_b   1.000
_cell.length_c   1.000
_cell.angle_alpha   90.00
_cell.angle_beta   90.00
_cell.angle_gamma   90.00
#
_symmetry.space_group_name_H-M   'P 1'
#
loop_
_entity.id
_entity.type
_entity.pdbx_description
1 polymer ?
#
loop_
_entity_poly.entity_id
_entity_poly.type
_entity_poly.pdbx_seq_one_letter_code
_entity_poly.pdbx_strand_id
1 'polypeptide(L)'
;MAFSINIDLEATNRCNAVCHFCPRDATPHQGHMSMATFDQTLYRAIEFQGTKRQDSSFDVQLSPSICGLGEPLINPNTPEFIRKIRAAGFDSCAMSSNGALLDEKRGNAILEAGVTTVNINISDLGEEYERIYNLPYEETRDNIVRFINNSGADCEVQIVLVNHRKDPEHTARMEEFWRSHGVSHFMKYDVINRGGALFVDHMQYEQFAERRAAERLMDESGRKWVCPVPYLSVFIGYDGLYYLCCSDWKKEAPMASVFEASILSISEQKLHHVTSREPVCRSCNHDPLNAVTDKVRAVNAGDAPQSELDAMVQTFTRESEIAFRAVASAVEMVPQLRPSHLEIKGQRLIPVIATCEHGSENVGHFNNWAPDESTRISKSRIYLMALPGNNKFFFIHVMKTGGTSFADIIAANFHASERYPDVSITTDGDIFRRIEAYLFVPDLVANVNALQGRLRMVRGHVPYSVRSLLHDNYIAMTLLRDPIDRTLSYLKHCRRYHAEHHELALEEIYEDPWFHATFIQNYQTKIFSMSAQEALAENRFADGSPRVPPRRELGDGQNLSAELKLLRDCSPGRLSLECFAASTGVINVDQKRLTVAKENLSSVEVVGITAYYDRFLKQLINRYGWEIKSIPRRHVGELEAISPEFRNRIACDNAFDIELYEYARTLST
;
A
#
# COMPACT_ATOMS: atom_id res chain seq x y z
N MET A 1 28.27 -5.76 -29.98
CA MET A 1 27.53 -4.68 -29.30
C MET A 1 27.45 -5.07 -27.84
N ALA A 2 27.88 -4.19 -26.94
CA ALA A 2 27.67 -4.40 -25.52
C ALA A 2 26.23 -3.99 -25.17
N PHE A 3 25.57 -4.77 -24.31
CA PHE A 3 24.18 -4.57 -23.93
C PHE A 3 24.11 -4.32 -22.42
N SER A 4 23.58 -3.18 -21.99
CA SER A 4 23.46 -2.86 -20.56
C SER A 4 22.12 -3.31 -20.01
N ILE A 5 22.13 -4.00 -18.87
CA ILE A 5 20.94 -4.29 -18.06
C ILE A 5 21.08 -3.53 -16.74
N ASN A 6 20.10 -2.68 -16.46
CA ASN A 6 20.00 -1.97 -15.20
C ASN A 6 19.36 -2.89 -14.15
N ILE A 7 19.95 -2.90 -12.95
CA ILE A 7 19.35 -3.54 -11.77
C ILE A 7 18.89 -2.41 -10.87
N ASP A 8 17.59 -2.15 -10.90
CA ASP A 8 16.92 -1.10 -10.16
C ASP A 8 16.64 -1.56 -8.72
N LEU A 9 17.36 -0.98 -7.78
CA LEU A 9 17.36 -1.33 -6.36
C LEU A 9 16.60 -0.26 -5.58
N GLU A 10 15.36 -0.57 -5.18
CA GLU A 10 14.51 0.38 -4.44
C GLU A 10 15.00 0.53 -2.99
N ALA A 11 15.86 1.50 -2.72
CA ALA A 11 16.32 1.77 -1.35
C ALA A 11 15.14 2.11 -0.42
N THR A 12 14.14 2.83 -0.93
CA THR A 12 12.87 3.14 -0.26
C THR A 12 11.87 3.65 -1.29
N ASN A 13 10.58 3.46 -1.03
CA ASN A 13 9.49 4.11 -1.77
C ASN A 13 8.87 5.28 -0.99
N ARG A 14 9.50 5.74 0.10
CA ARG A 14 9.20 7.02 0.74
C ARG A 14 9.83 8.14 -0.06
N CYS A 15 9.16 9.29 -0.13
CA CYS A 15 9.68 10.49 -0.79
C CYS A 15 9.32 11.71 0.06
N ASN A 16 10.19 12.70 0.08
CA ASN A 16 9.97 14.01 0.68
C ASN A 16 9.26 14.98 -0.28
N ALA A 17 9.16 14.64 -1.58
CA ALA A 17 8.43 15.39 -2.59
C ALA A 17 7.02 14.82 -2.84
N VAL A 18 6.09 15.68 -3.24
CA VAL A 18 4.73 15.29 -3.68
C VAL A 18 4.48 15.88 -5.07
N CYS A 19 5.24 15.40 -6.06
CA CYS A 19 5.21 16.00 -7.38
C CYS A 19 3.85 15.81 -8.08
N HIS A 20 3.31 16.82 -8.75
CA HIS A 20 2.00 16.74 -9.41
C HIS A 20 1.87 15.64 -10.48
N PHE A 21 2.97 15.32 -11.18
CA PHE A 21 3.01 14.28 -12.21
C PHE A 21 3.49 12.92 -11.66
N CYS A 22 3.47 12.74 -10.34
CA CYS A 22 3.89 11.54 -9.64
C CYS A 22 2.68 10.96 -8.91
N PRO A 23 2.28 9.69 -9.14
CA PRO A 23 1.09 9.12 -8.52
C PRO A 23 1.32 8.74 -7.05
N ARG A 24 1.71 9.71 -6.23
CA ARG A 24 2.22 9.48 -4.90
C ARG A 24 1.16 8.90 -3.97
N ASP A 25 -0.08 9.33 -4.12
CA ASP A 25 -1.25 8.81 -3.38
C ASP A 25 -1.57 7.35 -3.70
N ALA A 26 -1.12 6.85 -4.86
CA ALA A 26 -1.26 5.45 -5.26
C ALA A 26 -0.08 4.58 -4.82
N THR A 27 0.89 5.14 -4.08
CA THR A 27 2.02 4.35 -3.57
C THR A 27 1.48 3.39 -2.50
N PRO A 28 1.73 2.08 -2.64
CA PRO A 28 1.29 1.09 -1.65
C PRO A 28 2.14 1.23 -0.38
N HIS A 29 2.17 0.20 0.48
CA HIS A 29 2.95 0.22 1.73
C HIS A 29 4.35 0.83 1.54
N GLN A 30 4.70 1.79 2.41
CA GLN A 30 5.96 2.50 2.35
C GLN A 30 6.97 2.00 3.39
N GLY A 31 8.22 1.77 2.97
CA GLY A 31 9.27 1.28 3.85
C GLY A 31 10.69 1.53 3.33
N HIS A 32 11.66 1.01 4.06
CA HIS A 32 13.08 1.11 3.76
C HIS A 32 13.65 -0.28 3.52
N MET A 33 14.51 -0.41 2.52
CA MET A 33 15.28 -1.62 2.31
C MET A 33 16.21 -1.83 3.51
N SER A 34 16.12 -3.00 4.12
CA SER A 34 17.02 -3.39 5.22
C SER A 34 18.38 -3.81 4.66
N MET A 35 19.42 -3.78 5.48
CA MET A 35 20.75 -4.27 5.07
C MET A 35 20.71 -5.75 4.68
N ALA A 36 19.97 -6.59 5.42
CA ALA A 36 19.84 -8.02 5.09
C ALA A 36 19.15 -8.25 3.73
N THR A 37 18.10 -7.47 3.43
CA THR A 37 17.42 -7.51 2.13
C THR A 37 18.33 -7.03 1.01
N PHE A 38 19.09 -5.97 1.26
CA PHE A 38 20.04 -5.44 0.30
C PHE A 38 21.17 -6.45 0.01
N ASP A 39 21.72 -7.10 1.04
CA ASP A 39 22.79 -8.09 0.88
C ASP A 39 22.37 -9.26 0.03
N GLN A 40 21.15 -9.75 0.26
CA GLN A 40 20.57 -10.78 -0.58
C GLN A 40 20.34 -10.29 -2.01
N THR A 41 19.88 -9.05 -2.17
CA THR A 41 19.69 -8.44 -3.49
C THR A 41 20.99 -8.32 -4.26
N LEU A 42 22.06 -7.83 -3.62
CA LEU A 42 23.40 -7.72 -4.18
C LEU A 42 23.94 -9.10 -4.55
N TYR A 43 23.73 -10.12 -3.70
CA TYR A 43 24.07 -11.50 -4.03
C TYR A 43 23.38 -11.96 -5.33
N ARG A 44 22.09 -11.62 -5.54
CA ARG A 44 21.38 -11.95 -6.80
C ARG A 44 21.93 -11.21 -8.02
N ALA A 45 22.37 -9.97 -7.86
CA ALA A 45 23.04 -9.24 -8.93
C ALA A 45 24.38 -9.89 -9.32
N ILE A 46 25.19 -10.29 -8.33
CA ILE A 46 26.46 -11.00 -8.55
C ILE A 46 26.23 -12.37 -9.19
N GLU A 47 25.25 -13.12 -8.68
CA GLU A 47 24.82 -14.42 -9.25
C GLU A 47 24.47 -14.24 -10.73
N PHE A 48 23.67 -13.22 -11.06
CA PHE A 48 23.30 -12.94 -12.44
C PHE A 48 24.50 -12.54 -13.31
N GLN A 49 25.43 -11.73 -12.79
CA GLN A 49 26.68 -11.39 -13.48
C GLN A 49 27.52 -12.62 -13.81
N GLY A 50 27.56 -13.60 -12.89
CA GLY A 50 28.28 -14.86 -13.06
C GLY A 50 27.72 -15.79 -14.13
N THR A 51 26.51 -15.54 -14.65
CA THR A 51 25.90 -16.36 -15.70
C THR A 51 26.38 -16.05 -17.12
N LYS A 52 27.26 -15.05 -17.30
CA LYS A 52 27.90 -14.74 -18.59
C LYS A 52 28.69 -15.94 -19.12
N ARG A 53 28.31 -16.46 -20.29
CA ARG A 53 29.09 -17.49 -21.01
C ARG A 53 30.30 -16.85 -21.70
N GLN A 54 31.45 -17.54 -21.67
CA GLN A 54 32.61 -17.20 -22.51
C GLN A 54 32.31 -17.29 -24.01
N ASP A 55 31.31 -18.09 -24.41
CA ASP A 55 30.85 -18.27 -25.81
C ASP A 55 29.66 -17.37 -26.20
N SER A 56 29.28 -16.39 -25.36
CA SER A 56 28.25 -15.42 -25.70
C SER A 56 28.79 -14.40 -26.71
N SER A 57 28.15 -14.28 -27.87
CA SER A 57 28.46 -13.26 -28.88
C SER A 57 28.08 -11.83 -28.46
N PHE A 58 27.54 -11.64 -27.25
CA PHE A 58 27.14 -10.35 -26.69
C PHE A 58 27.82 -10.12 -25.34
N ASP A 59 28.42 -8.94 -25.19
CA ASP A 59 28.95 -8.48 -23.92
C ASP A 59 27.83 -7.82 -23.13
N VAL A 60 27.34 -8.48 -22.08
CA VAL A 60 26.25 -7.93 -21.26
C VAL A 60 26.86 -7.20 -20.07
N GLN A 61 26.67 -5.90 -19.94
CA GLN A 61 27.09 -5.13 -18.77
C GLN A 61 25.92 -5.02 -17.79
N LEU A 62 26.16 -5.27 -16.50
CA LEU A 62 25.16 -5.05 -15.47
C LEU A 62 25.47 -3.74 -14.76
N SER A 63 24.46 -2.89 -14.63
CA SER A 63 24.58 -1.56 -14.02
C SER A 63 23.60 -1.46 -12.83
N PRO A 64 24.04 -1.73 -11.60
CA PRO A 64 23.23 -1.51 -10.41
C PRO A 64 22.89 -0.02 -10.25
N SER A 65 21.63 0.26 -9.94
CA SER A 65 21.12 1.61 -9.74
C SER A 65 20.34 1.66 -8.43
N ILE A 66 20.77 2.52 -7.51
CA ILE A 66 20.00 2.84 -6.31
C ILE A 66 18.90 3.83 -6.73
N CYS A 67 17.74 3.29 -7.05
CA CYS A 67 16.61 4.06 -7.53
C CYS A 67 15.36 3.61 -6.78
N GLY A 68 14.19 3.63 -7.42
CA GLY A 68 12.95 3.17 -6.81
C GLY A 68 11.78 4.08 -7.14
N LEU A 69 10.69 3.88 -6.40
CA LEU A 69 9.54 4.77 -6.46
C LEU A 69 9.64 5.93 -5.46
N GLY A 70 10.73 6.09 -4.71
CA GLY A 70 10.92 7.12 -3.66
C GLY A 70 12.18 7.97 -3.82
N GLU A 71 12.59 8.64 -2.75
CA GLU A 71 13.87 9.37 -2.63
C GLU A 71 14.89 8.49 -1.87
N PRO A 72 15.92 7.96 -2.55
CA PRO A 72 16.86 7.02 -1.94
C PRO A 72 17.59 7.57 -0.71
N LEU A 73 17.87 8.88 -0.65
CA LEU A 73 18.60 9.49 0.47
C LEU A 73 17.77 9.59 1.77
N ILE A 74 16.50 9.21 1.76
CA ILE A 74 15.72 9.00 2.98
C ILE A 74 16.16 7.70 3.68
N ASN A 75 16.60 6.67 2.95
CA ASN A 75 17.16 5.49 3.58
C ASN A 75 18.59 5.79 4.07
N PRO A 76 18.86 5.75 5.39
CA PRO A 76 20.18 6.07 5.92
C PRO A 76 21.27 5.09 5.48
N ASN A 77 20.91 3.90 4.99
CA ASN A 77 21.85 2.90 4.51
C ASN A 77 22.30 3.12 3.06
N THR A 78 21.75 4.10 2.33
CA THR A 78 22.05 4.31 0.91
C THR A 78 23.56 4.45 0.60
N PRO A 79 24.38 5.21 1.35
CA PRO A 79 25.83 5.22 1.14
C PRO A 79 26.48 3.85 1.34
N GLU A 80 25.98 3.04 2.28
CA GLU A 80 26.51 1.70 2.51
C GLU A 80 26.13 0.74 1.39
N PHE A 81 24.92 0.87 0.83
CA PHE A 81 24.51 0.11 -0.35
C PHE A 81 25.45 0.37 -1.53
N ILE A 82 25.76 1.64 -1.80
CA ILE A 82 26.69 2.05 -2.85
C ILE A 82 28.07 1.45 -2.60
N ARG A 83 28.63 1.57 -1.38
CA ARG A 83 29.93 0.97 -1.01
C ARG A 83 29.97 -0.52 -1.29
N LYS A 84 28.93 -1.25 -0.90
CA LYS A 84 28.87 -2.71 -1.08
C LYS A 84 28.75 -3.11 -2.55
N ILE A 85 28.02 -2.35 -3.37
CA ILE A 85 28.00 -2.54 -4.83
C ILE A 85 29.41 -2.36 -5.42
N ARG A 86 30.09 -1.27 -5.06
CA ARG A 86 31.47 -1.01 -5.54
C ARG A 86 32.44 -2.10 -5.08
N ALA A 87 32.36 -2.49 -3.81
CA ALA A 87 33.20 -3.56 -3.24
C ALA A 87 32.94 -4.94 -3.86
N ALA A 88 31.75 -5.19 -4.39
CA ALA A 88 31.41 -6.41 -5.11
C ALA A 88 31.99 -6.46 -6.55
N GLY A 89 32.66 -5.40 -7.00
CA GLY A 89 33.33 -5.35 -8.31
C GLY A 89 32.46 -4.85 -9.46
N PHE A 90 31.37 -4.14 -9.18
CA PHE A 90 30.62 -3.42 -10.22
C PHE A 90 31.33 -2.11 -10.59
N ASP A 91 31.59 -1.92 -11.88
CA ASP A 91 32.28 -0.74 -12.42
C ASP A 91 31.45 0.55 -12.36
N SER A 92 30.13 0.43 -12.16
CA SER A 92 29.20 1.56 -12.05
C SER A 92 28.19 1.34 -10.92
N CYS A 93 27.74 2.44 -10.32
CA CYS A 93 26.57 2.49 -9.45
C CYS A 93 25.86 3.81 -9.67
N ALA A 94 24.68 3.76 -10.31
CA ALA A 94 23.86 4.94 -10.53
C ALA A 94 22.93 5.20 -9.33
N MET A 95 22.42 6.42 -9.21
CA MET A 95 21.36 6.77 -8.27
C MET A 95 20.41 7.79 -8.91
N SER A 96 19.12 7.70 -8.62
CA SER A 96 18.13 8.73 -9.04
C SER A 96 17.61 9.48 -7.82
N SER A 97 17.63 10.80 -7.84
CA SER A 97 17.22 11.65 -6.70
C SER A 97 16.39 12.86 -7.17
N ASN A 98 15.58 13.41 -6.27
CA ASN A 98 14.93 14.72 -6.44
C ASN A 98 15.86 15.90 -6.08
N GLY A 99 17.05 15.62 -5.55
CA GLY A 99 18.10 16.59 -5.27
C GLY A 99 17.97 17.34 -3.95
N ALA A 100 16.78 17.40 -3.33
CA ALA A 100 16.57 18.20 -2.13
C ALA A 100 17.36 17.69 -0.92
N LEU A 101 17.61 16.39 -0.83
CA LEU A 101 18.40 15.78 0.25
C LEU A 101 19.89 15.66 -0.07
N LEU A 102 20.39 16.23 -1.17
CA LEU A 102 21.82 16.31 -1.48
C LEU A 102 22.52 17.41 -0.66
N ASP A 103 22.20 17.51 0.64
CA ASP A 103 22.95 18.37 1.56
C ASP A 103 24.44 17.99 1.60
N GLU A 104 25.29 18.86 2.16
CA GLU A 104 26.73 18.63 2.19
C GLU A 104 27.10 17.26 2.78
N LYS A 105 26.44 16.85 3.86
CA LYS A 105 26.72 15.58 4.54
C LYS A 105 26.32 14.38 3.68
N ARG A 106 25.11 14.37 3.14
CA ARG A 106 24.56 13.25 2.36
C ARG A 106 25.22 13.16 0.98
N GLY A 107 25.45 14.29 0.32
CA GLY A 107 26.16 14.38 -0.95
C GLY A 107 27.59 13.85 -0.86
N ASN A 108 28.37 14.29 0.14
CA ASN A 108 29.72 13.78 0.34
C ASN A 108 29.72 12.29 0.68
N ALA A 109 28.78 11.81 1.50
CA ALA A 109 28.71 10.40 1.88
C ALA A 109 28.50 9.45 0.69
N ILE A 110 27.71 9.83 -0.33
CA ILE A 110 27.52 9.00 -1.53
C ILE A 110 28.69 9.10 -2.52
N LEU A 111 29.35 10.26 -2.60
CA LEU A 111 30.58 10.42 -3.40
C LEU A 111 31.71 9.57 -2.82
N GLU A 112 31.93 9.64 -1.49
CA GLU A 112 32.88 8.79 -0.77
C GLU A 112 32.55 7.31 -0.88
N ALA A 113 31.26 6.96 -1.00
CA ALA A 113 30.82 5.58 -1.23
C ALA A 113 31.12 5.08 -2.65
N GLY A 114 31.42 5.97 -3.59
CA GLY A 114 31.74 5.65 -4.99
C GLY A 114 30.53 5.58 -5.90
N VAL A 115 29.51 6.43 -5.71
CA VAL A 115 28.45 6.62 -6.72
C VAL A 115 29.08 7.17 -8.01
N THR A 116 28.70 6.62 -9.17
CA THR A 116 29.30 7.01 -10.46
C THR A 116 28.39 7.86 -11.32
N THR A 117 27.08 7.82 -11.07
CA THR A 117 26.11 8.60 -11.83
C THR A 117 24.97 9.00 -10.91
N VAL A 118 24.60 10.28 -10.91
CA VAL A 118 23.40 10.76 -10.20
C VAL A 118 22.46 11.45 -11.18
N ASN A 119 21.27 10.87 -11.34
CA ASN A 119 20.18 11.39 -12.16
C ASN A 119 19.25 12.24 -11.31
N ILE A 120 19.33 13.56 -11.45
CA ILE A 120 18.57 14.51 -10.63
C ILE A 120 17.30 14.92 -11.37
N ASN A 121 16.14 14.64 -10.78
CA ASN A 121 14.83 14.94 -11.36
C ASN A 121 14.38 16.34 -10.96
N ILE A 122 14.51 17.30 -11.88
CA ILE A 122 14.15 18.70 -11.66
C ILE A 122 13.81 19.37 -12.98
N SER A 123 12.54 19.73 -13.17
CA SER A 123 11.98 20.19 -14.46
C SER A 123 11.45 21.62 -14.42
N ASP A 124 11.54 22.30 -13.27
CA ASP A 124 11.00 23.64 -13.05
C ASP A 124 11.92 24.41 -12.11
N LEU A 125 11.74 25.74 -12.05
CA LEU A 125 12.52 26.65 -11.19
C LEU A 125 11.59 27.58 -10.41
N GLY A 126 12.09 28.15 -9.31
CA GLY A 126 11.40 29.19 -8.55
C GLY A 126 10.08 28.72 -7.94
N GLU A 127 9.12 29.63 -7.85
CA GLU A 127 7.77 29.34 -7.33
C GLU A 127 7.08 28.18 -8.07
N GLU A 128 7.35 28.03 -9.37
CA GLU A 128 6.79 26.93 -10.15
C GLU A 128 7.37 25.57 -9.75
N TYR A 129 8.65 25.50 -9.39
CA TYR A 129 9.22 24.30 -8.79
C TYR A 129 8.53 23.97 -7.48
N GLU A 130 8.38 24.95 -6.59
CA GLU A 130 7.77 24.74 -5.27
C GLU A 130 6.33 24.27 -5.40
N ARG A 131 5.58 24.85 -6.35
CA ARG A 131 4.22 24.42 -6.67
C ARG A 131 4.15 23.01 -7.24
N ILE A 132 5.10 22.61 -8.10
CA ILE A 132 5.04 21.32 -8.80
C ILE A 132 5.63 20.18 -7.99
N TYR A 133 6.71 20.40 -7.23
CA TYR A 133 7.46 19.39 -6.48
C TYR A 133 7.15 19.40 -4.98
N ASN A 134 6.60 20.51 -4.46
CA ASN A 134 6.33 20.75 -3.04
C ASN A 134 7.59 20.64 -2.16
N LEU A 135 8.67 21.27 -2.63
CA LEU A 135 10.00 21.32 -2.00
C LEU A 135 10.57 22.74 -2.09
N PRO A 136 11.45 23.19 -1.17
CA PRO A 136 12.04 24.53 -1.20
C PRO A 136 13.00 24.65 -2.38
N TYR A 137 12.71 25.56 -3.32
CA TYR A 137 13.46 25.64 -4.58
C TYR A 137 14.91 26.08 -4.37
N GLU A 138 15.11 27.19 -3.65
CA GLU A 138 16.44 27.80 -3.49
C GLU A 138 17.41 26.84 -2.80
N GLU A 139 16.98 26.20 -1.71
CA GLU A 139 17.77 25.19 -1.00
C GLU A 139 18.07 23.97 -1.88
N THR A 140 17.06 23.49 -2.62
CA THR A 140 17.25 22.33 -3.51
C THR A 140 18.22 22.66 -4.64
N ARG A 141 18.11 23.83 -5.27
CA ARG A 141 19.04 24.31 -6.29
C ARG A 141 20.46 24.37 -5.71
N ASP A 142 20.64 24.97 -4.54
CA ASP A 142 21.96 25.13 -3.94
C ASP A 142 22.57 23.77 -3.56
N ASN A 143 21.74 22.82 -3.13
CA ASN A 143 22.16 21.44 -2.89
C ASN A 143 22.66 20.76 -4.17
N ILE A 144 21.90 20.89 -5.27
CA ILE A 144 22.27 20.32 -6.58
C ILE A 144 23.54 20.96 -7.12
N VAL A 145 23.65 22.29 -7.11
CA VAL A 145 24.82 23.02 -7.62
C VAL A 145 26.07 22.68 -6.82
N ARG A 146 25.98 22.61 -5.49
CA ARG A 146 27.09 22.16 -4.65
C ARG A 146 27.49 20.72 -4.97
N PHE A 147 26.52 19.83 -5.16
CA PHE A 147 26.80 18.44 -5.52
C PHE A 147 27.51 18.33 -6.88
N ILE A 148 27.08 19.08 -7.90
CA ILE A 148 27.74 19.15 -9.22
C ILE A 148 29.19 19.61 -9.07
N ASN A 149 29.45 20.65 -8.26
CA ASN A 149 30.82 21.15 -8.04
C ASN A 149 31.70 20.14 -7.31
N ASN A 150 31.13 19.31 -6.44
CA ASN A 150 31.85 18.32 -5.63
C ASN A 150 32.02 16.96 -6.34
N SER A 151 31.21 16.64 -7.36
CA SER A 151 31.18 15.30 -7.96
C SER A 151 32.46 14.93 -8.72
N GLY A 152 33.17 15.93 -9.24
CA GLY A 152 34.42 15.74 -9.97
C GLY A 152 34.26 14.85 -11.21
N ALA A 153 35.34 14.17 -11.60
CA ALA A 153 35.34 13.25 -12.75
C ALA A 153 34.82 11.84 -12.40
N ASP A 154 34.71 11.52 -11.11
CA ASP A 154 34.36 10.18 -10.62
C ASP A 154 32.84 9.92 -10.60
N CYS A 155 32.03 10.99 -10.60
CA CYS A 155 30.57 10.93 -10.64
C CYS A 155 29.99 11.89 -11.70
N GLU A 156 29.30 11.33 -12.70
CA GLU A 156 28.55 12.10 -13.69
C GLU A 156 27.20 12.53 -13.11
N VAL A 157 26.90 13.83 -13.18
CA VAL A 157 25.58 14.37 -12.82
C VAL A 157 24.77 14.60 -14.08
N GLN A 158 23.58 14.00 -14.13
CA GLN A 158 22.64 14.14 -15.23
C GLN A 158 21.34 14.78 -14.73
N ILE A 159 20.73 15.65 -15.53
CA ILE A 159 19.42 16.22 -15.21
C ILE A 159 18.33 15.48 -15.97
N VAL A 160 17.32 15.03 -15.23
CA VAL A 160 16.11 14.41 -15.77
C VAL A 160 15.00 15.44 -15.83
N LEU A 161 14.54 15.72 -17.04
CA LEU A 161 13.46 16.66 -17.37
C LEU A 161 12.21 15.89 -17.77
N VAL A 162 11.16 15.97 -16.96
CA VAL A 162 9.82 15.46 -17.29
C VAL A 162 9.02 16.60 -17.91
N ASN A 163 8.64 16.46 -19.17
CA ASN A 163 7.83 17.42 -19.92
C ASN A 163 6.35 17.36 -19.49
N HIS A 164 6.08 17.66 -18.22
CA HIS A 164 4.71 17.66 -17.66
C HIS A 164 3.84 18.81 -18.16
N ARG A 165 4.47 19.88 -18.67
CA ARG A 165 3.80 21.05 -19.27
C ARG A 165 3.40 20.84 -20.74
N LYS A 166 3.95 19.80 -21.40
CA LYS A 166 3.89 19.65 -22.85
C LYS A 166 4.40 20.89 -23.59
N ASP A 167 5.46 21.49 -23.06
CA ASP A 167 6.10 22.71 -23.55
C ASP A 167 7.59 22.45 -23.82
N PRO A 168 7.96 22.17 -25.09
CA PRO A 168 9.35 21.96 -25.49
C PRO A 168 10.24 23.19 -25.26
N GLU A 169 9.69 24.41 -25.35
CA GLU A 169 10.47 25.63 -25.12
C GLU A 169 10.83 25.77 -23.65
N HIS A 170 9.90 25.45 -22.75
CA HIS A 170 10.20 25.36 -21.32
C HIS A 170 11.31 24.35 -21.04
N THR A 171 11.21 23.15 -21.63
CA THR A 171 12.23 22.11 -21.48
C THR A 171 13.61 22.59 -21.97
N ALA A 172 13.67 23.30 -23.09
CA ALA A 172 14.91 23.90 -23.60
C ALA A 172 15.48 24.98 -22.65
N ARG A 173 14.63 25.81 -22.02
CA ARG A 173 15.06 26.79 -21.01
C ARG A 173 15.64 26.12 -19.76
N MET A 174 15.06 25.00 -19.31
CA MET A 174 15.60 24.22 -18.19
C MET A 174 16.96 23.63 -18.52
N GLU A 175 17.10 23.09 -19.73
CA GLU A 175 18.37 22.55 -20.22
C GLU A 175 19.46 23.63 -20.22
N GLU A 176 19.17 24.82 -20.76
CA GLU A 176 20.11 25.95 -20.77
C GLU A 176 20.50 26.40 -19.35
N PHE A 177 19.53 26.48 -18.44
CA PHE A 177 19.78 26.85 -17.05
C PHE A 177 20.77 25.89 -16.38
N TRP A 178 20.56 24.58 -16.49
CA TRP A 178 21.45 23.60 -15.85
C TRP A 178 22.78 23.43 -16.59
N ARG A 179 22.84 23.68 -17.91
CA ARG A 179 24.10 23.81 -18.66
C ARG A 179 24.97 24.92 -18.08
N SER A 180 24.37 26.06 -17.73
CA SER A 180 25.10 27.17 -17.09
C SER A 180 25.68 26.81 -15.71
N HIS A 181 25.21 25.73 -15.08
CA HIS A 181 25.69 25.19 -13.81
C HIS A 181 26.61 23.96 -13.98
N GLY A 182 27.10 23.68 -15.19
CA GLY A 182 28.09 22.63 -15.45
C GLY A 182 27.53 21.26 -15.82
N VAL A 183 26.21 21.12 -16.00
CA VAL A 183 25.60 19.86 -16.47
C VAL A 183 25.77 19.72 -17.98
N SER A 184 26.24 18.56 -18.43
CA SER A 184 26.43 18.26 -19.86
C SER A 184 25.44 17.22 -20.41
N HIS A 185 24.84 16.39 -19.54
CA HIS A 185 23.95 15.31 -19.93
C HIS A 185 22.52 15.51 -19.41
N PHE A 186 21.55 15.28 -20.29
CA PHE A 186 20.12 15.51 -20.03
C PHE A 186 19.29 14.33 -20.50
N MET A 187 18.38 13.86 -19.66
CA MET A 187 17.39 12.85 -20.00
C MET A 187 16.02 13.51 -20.07
N LYS A 188 15.35 13.42 -21.22
CA LYS A 188 14.03 14.03 -21.45
C LYS A 188 12.97 12.95 -21.56
N TYR A 189 11.91 13.08 -20.76
CA TYR A 189 10.77 12.16 -20.75
C TYR A 189 9.46 12.93 -20.84
N ASP A 190 8.50 12.37 -21.56
CA ASP A 190 7.11 12.76 -21.37
C ASP A 190 6.55 12.12 -20.08
N VAL A 191 5.38 12.58 -19.64
CA VAL A 191 4.67 12.01 -18.49
C VAL A 191 4.36 10.54 -18.75
N ILE A 192 4.70 9.70 -17.78
CA ILE A 192 4.42 8.25 -17.80
C ILE A 192 3.28 7.98 -16.84
N ASN A 193 2.23 7.30 -17.28
CA ASN A 193 1.03 7.06 -16.46
C ASN A 193 1.20 5.99 -15.37
N ARG A 194 2.37 5.32 -15.35
CA ARG A 194 2.74 4.28 -14.37
C ARG A 194 1.69 3.17 -14.27
N GLY A 195 1.32 2.59 -15.41
CA GLY A 195 0.31 1.52 -15.44
C GLY A 195 -1.08 1.99 -15.04
N GLY A 196 -1.38 3.28 -15.24
CA GLY A 196 -2.65 3.90 -14.82
C GLY A 196 -2.71 4.26 -13.33
N ALA A 197 -1.59 4.19 -12.59
CA ALA A 197 -1.53 4.74 -11.24
C ALA A 197 -1.62 6.27 -11.24
N LEU A 198 -1.06 6.92 -12.27
CA LEU A 198 -1.29 8.32 -12.57
C LEU A 198 -2.40 8.43 -13.60
N PHE A 199 -3.48 9.10 -13.25
CA PHE A 199 -4.56 9.35 -14.19
C PHE A 199 -4.13 10.41 -15.20
N VAL A 200 -4.24 10.08 -16.48
CA VAL A 200 -3.91 10.97 -17.60
C VAL A 200 -4.96 10.76 -18.68
N ASP A 201 -5.74 11.81 -19.00
CA ASP A 201 -6.95 11.73 -19.84
C ASP A 201 -6.71 11.03 -21.18
N HIS A 202 -5.63 11.40 -21.88
CA HIS A 202 -5.34 10.88 -23.21
C HIS A 202 -4.68 9.50 -23.22
N MET A 203 -4.43 8.90 -22.04
CA MET A 203 -3.83 7.57 -21.86
C MET A 203 -4.83 6.54 -21.29
N GLN A 204 -6.13 6.74 -21.56
CA GLN A 204 -7.20 5.81 -21.21
C GLN A 204 -7.52 4.87 -22.39
N TYR A 205 -6.55 4.02 -22.73
CA TYR A 205 -6.48 3.28 -23.99
C TYR A 205 -7.68 2.40 -24.34
N GLU A 206 -8.30 1.76 -23.35
CA GLU A 206 -9.44 0.86 -23.56
C GLU A 206 -10.70 1.59 -24.09
N GLN A 207 -10.73 2.92 -23.99
CA GLN A 207 -11.85 3.74 -24.43
C GLN A 207 -11.74 4.17 -25.90
N PHE A 208 -10.57 4.03 -26.53
CA PHE A 208 -10.34 4.48 -27.90
C PHE A 208 -10.72 3.40 -28.93
N ALA A 209 -11.45 3.79 -29.98
CA ALA A 209 -11.82 2.87 -31.05
C ALA A 209 -10.59 2.38 -31.84
N GLU A 210 -9.56 3.22 -31.94
CA GLU A 210 -8.26 2.97 -32.55
C GLU A 210 -7.51 1.81 -31.87
N ARG A 211 -7.86 1.48 -30.62
CA ARG A 211 -7.33 0.33 -29.90
C ARG A 211 -7.56 -0.97 -30.68
N ARG A 212 -8.75 -1.12 -31.29
CA ARG A 212 -9.09 -2.27 -32.13
C ARG A 212 -8.30 -2.30 -33.44
N ALA A 213 -7.92 -1.13 -33.97
CA ALA A 213 -7.06 -1.06 -35.16
C ALA A 213 -5.64 -1.52 -34.83
N ALA A 214 -5.10 -1.09 -33.69
CA ALA A 214 -3.81 -1.55 -33.21
C ALA A 214 -3.79 -3.08 -32.95
N GLU A 215 -4.88 -3.65 -32.44
CA GLU A 215 -5.01 -5.12 -32.28
C GLU A 215 -4.95 -5.86 -33.61
N ARG A 216 -5.64 -5.37 -34.64
CA ARG A 216 -5.57 -5.97 -35.99
C ARG A 216 -4.16 -5.94 -36.55
N LEU A 217 -3.45 -4.81 -36.40
CA LEU A 217 -2.05 -4.71 -36.84
C LEU A 217 -1.14 -5.70 -36.12
N MET A 218 -1.38 -5.92 -34.82
CA MET A 218 -0.66 -6.93 -34.06
C MET A 218 -0.97 -8.35 -34.55
N ASP A 219 -2.25 -8.66 -34.79
CA ASP A 219 -2.67 -9.97 -35.30
C ASP A 219 -2.11 -10.24 -36.71
N GLU A 220 -2.13 -9.24 -37.59
CA GLU A 220 -1.56 -9.30 -38.96
C GLU A 220 -0.05 -9.49 -38.94
N SER A 221 0.65 -8.98 -37.92
CA SER A 221 2.08 -9.24 -37.72
C SER A 221 2.39 -10.70 -37.37
N GLY A 222 1.37 -11.48 -36.97
CA GLY A 222 1.50 -12.87 -36.55
C GLY A 222 2.26 -13.06 -35.23
N ARG A 223 2.44 -11.97 -34.46
CA ARG A 223 3.23 -11.95 -33.22
C ARG A 223 2.51 -11.16 -32.13
N LYS A 224 2.69 -11.60 -30.88
CA LYS A 224 2.37 -10.77 -29.73
C LYS A 224 3.50 -9.78 -29.49
N TRP A 225 3.16 -8.51 -29.31
CA TRP A 225 4.14 -7.50 -28.94
C TRP A 225 4.34 -7.47 -27.42
N VAL A 226 5.60 -7.44 -26.98
CA VAL A 226 5.95 -7.42 -25.55
C VAL A 226 6.91 -6.28 -25.25
N CYS A 227 6.72 -5.64 -24.08
CA CYS A 227 7.59 -4.55 -23.63
C CYS A 227 8.95 -5.13 -23.19
N PRO A 228 10.10 -4.57 -23.64
CA PRO A 228 11.41 -5.04 -23.22
C PRO A 228 11.81 -4.54 -21.81
N VAL A 229 11.20 -3.46 -21.32
CA VAL A 229 11.59 -2.77 -20.07
C VAL A 229 11.75 -3.72 -18.86
N PRO A 230 10.84 -4.68 -18.59
CA PRO A 230 11.01 -5.64 -17.50
C PRO A 230 12.33 -6.43 -17.52
N TYR A 231 12.98 -6.57 -18.68
CA TYR A 231 14.24 -7.29 -18.83
C TYR A 231 15.46 -6.37 -18.86
N LEU A 232 15.29 -5.13 -19.33
CA LEU A 232 16.36 -4.12 -19.38
C LEU A 232 16.55 -3.39 -18.05
N SER A 233 15.48 -3.30 -17.26
CA SER A 233 15.44 -2.67 -15.95
C SER A 233 14.80 -3.66 -14.97
N VAL A 234 15.65 -4.49 -14.36
CA VAL A 234 15.20 -5.46 -13.35
C VAL A 234 14.90 -4.72 -12.07
N PHE A 235 13.62 -4.60 -11.71
CA PHE A 235 13.18 -3.86 -10.53
C PHE A 235 13.04 -4.76 -9.29
N ILE A 236 13.72 -4.37 -8.22
CA ILE A 236 13.71 -5.05 -6.92
C ILE A 236 13.24 -4.06 -5.86
N GLY A 237 12.10 -4.36 -5.24
CA GLY A 237 11.48 -3.50 -4.24
C GLY A 237 12.26 -3.45 -2.92
N TYR A 238 11.97 -2.42 -2.11
CA TYR A 238 12.61 -2.29 -0.78
C TYR A 238 12.34 -3.49 0.15
N ASP A 239 11.27 -4.23 -0.11
CA ASP A 239 10.81 -5.42 0.59
C ASP A 239 11.51 -6.71 0.10
N GLY A 240 12.37 -6.62 -0.92
CA GLY A 240 13.08 -7.77 -1.49
C GLY A 240 12.21 -8.63 -2.40
N LEU A 241 11.08 -8.11 -2.88
CA LEU A 241 10.29 -8.74 -3.94
C LEU A 241 10.75 -8.24 -5.31
N TYR A 242 10.75 -9.12 -6.31
CA TYR A 242 10.83 -8.69 -7.70
C TYR A 242 9.46 -8.13 -8.14
N TYR A 243 9.48 -7.01 -8.86
CA TYR A 243 8.28 -6.46 -9.51
C TYR A 243 8.46 -6.43 -11.03
N LEU A 244 7.36 -6.23 -11.75
CA LEU A 244 7.37 -6.28 -13.21
C LEU A 244 8.34 -5.23 -13.80
N CYS A 245 8.18 -3.96 -13.42
CA CYS A 245 9.06 -2.84 -13.77
C CYS A 245 8.69 -1.60 -12.95
N CYS A 246 9.35 -0.47 -13.18
CA CYS A 246 9.05 0.80 -12.51
C CYS A 246 7.65 1.38 -12.83
N SER A 247 6.95 0.87 -13.86
CA SER A 247 5.55 1.21 -14.13
C SER A 247 4.56 0.42 -13.27
N ASP A 248 4.98 -0.67 -12.62
CA ASP A 248 4.17 -1.38 -11.60
C ASP A 248 4.20 -0.60 -10.28
N TRP A 249 3.68 0.62 -10.31
CA TRP A 249 3.79 1.57 -9.22
C TRP A 249 3.02 1.15 -7.97
N LYS A 250 1.85 0.56 -8.18
CA LYS A 250 0.98 0.03 -7.15
C LYS A 250 1.45 -1.33 -6.62
N LYS A 251 2.55 -1.89 -7.16
CA LYS A 251 3.11 -3.19 -6.77
C LYS A 251 2.09 -4.32 -6.91
N GLU A 252 1.35 -4.32 -8.02
CA GLU A 252 0.24 -5.23 -8.31
C GLU A 252 0.68 -6.55 -8.93
N ALA A 253 1.92 -6.63 -9.45
CA ALA A 253 2.54 -7.84 -9.99
C ALA A 253 3.78 -8.27 -9.16
N PRO A 254 3.62 -8.58 -7.85
CA PRO A 254 4.71 -9.12 -7.06
C PRO A 254 5.07 -10.53 -7.57
N MET A 255 6.35 -10.76 -7.78
CA MET A 255 6.92 -12.05 -8.16
C MET A 255 7.60 -12.68 -6.92
N ALA A 256 8.56 -13.57 -7.14
CA ALA A 256 9.31 -14.20 -6.06
C ALA A 256 10.14 -13.19 -5.24
N SER A 257 10.60 -13.63 -4.06
CA SER A 257 11.57 -12.87 -3.26
C SER A 257 13.01 -13.14 -3.68
N VAL A 258 13.90 -12.15 -3.50
CA VAL A 258 15.35 -12.31 -3.64
C VAL A 258 15.92 -13.41 -2.72
N PHE A 259 15.24 -13.76 -1.62
CA PHE A 259 15.64 -14.87 -0.75
C PHE A 259 15.32 -16.24 -1.35
N GLU A 260 14.37 -16.32 -2.27
CA GLU A 260 13.84 -17.57 -2.80
C GLU A 260 14.34 -17.85 -4.22
N ALA A 261 14.52 -16.81 -5.03
CA ALA A 261 14.64 -16.95 -6.47
C ALA A 261 15.71 -16.02 -7.09
N SER A 262 16.36 -16.49 -8.16
CA SER A 262 17.35 -15.73 -8.94
C SER A 262 16.69 -14.76 -9.92
N ILE A 263 17.43 -13.79 -10.45
CA ILE A 263 16.90 -12.86 -11.47
C ILE A 263 16.42 -13.61 -12.72
N LEU A 264 17.16 -14.63 -13.17
CA LEU A 264 16.77 -15.43 -14.34
C LEU A 264 15.49 -16.23 -14.10
N SER A 265 15.27 -16.71 -12.87
CA SER A 265 14.14 -17.58 -12.53
C SER A 265 12.76 -16.93 -12.68
N ILE A 266 12.68 -15.60 -12.59
CA ILE A 266 11.42 -14.85 -12.74
C ILE A 266 11.13 -14.44 -14.20
N SER A 267 11.97 -14.83 -15.16
CA SER A 267 11.83 -14.40 -16.56
C SER A 267 10.52 -14.87 -17.20
N GLU A 268 10.06 -16.09 -16.89
CA GLU A 268 8.77 -16.58 -17.38
C GLU A 268 7.59 -15.84 -16.74
N GLN A 269 7.67 -15.45 -15.47
CA GLN A 269 6.64 -14.63 -14.81
C GLN A 269 6.55 -13.25 -15.46
N LYS A 270 7.71 -12.61 -15.73
CA LYS A 270 7.75 -11.36 -16.50
C LYS A 270 7.13 -11.52 -17.88
N LEU A 271 7.47 -12.60 -18.59
CA LEU A 271 6.93 -12.87 -19.92
C LEU A 271 5.41 -13.07 -19.88
N HIS A 272 4.92 -13.79 -18.88
CA HIS A 272 3.50 -13.97 -18.65
C HIS A 272 2.79 -12.62 -18.48
N HIS A 273 3.29 -11.74 -17.60
CA HIS A 273 2.68 -10.43 -17.36
C HIS A 273 2.68 -9.51 -18.57
N VAL A 274 3.79 -9.44 -19.34
CA VAL A 274 3.81 -8.60 -20.55
C VAL A 274 2.97 -9.19 -21.69
N THR A 275 2.78 -10.52 -21.72
CA THR A 275 1.98 -11.20 -22.75
C THR A 275 0.49 -11.19 -22.44
N SER A 276 0.11 -11.40 -21.18
CA SER A 276 -1.28 -11.28 -20.71
C SER A 276 -1.70 -9.83 -20.59
N ARG A 277 -0.73 -8.94 -20.46
CA ARG A 277 -0.85 -7.50 -20.17
C ARG A 277 -1.42 -7.20 -18.78
N GLU A 278 -1.71 -8.21 -17.97
CA GLU A 278 -2.37 -8.07 -16.66
C GLU A 278 -1.35 -8.15 -15.50
N PRO A 279 -1.54 -7.41 -14.40
CA PRO A 279 -2.55 -6.35 -14.20
C PRO A 279 -2.12 -4.96 -14.72
N VAL A 280 -0.82 -4.75 -14.99
CA VAL A 280 -0.21 -3.42 -15.15
C VAL A 280 -0.12 -2.96 -16.60
N CYS A 281 0.31 -3.82 -17.52
CA CYS A 281 0.67 -3.41 -18.88
C CYS A 281 -0.55 -2.95 -19.69
N ARG A 282 -1.74 -3.48 -19.43
CA ARG A 282 -2.96 -3.16 -20.17
C ARG A 282 -3.28 -1.67 -20.19
N SER A 283 -2.94 -0.95 -19.13
CA SER A 283 -3.14 0.48 -18.94
C SER A 283 -1.86 1.30 -19.12
N CYS A 284 -0.69 0.67 -19.23
CA CYS A 284 0.60 1.36 -19.31
C CYS A 284 0.80 2.02 -20.68
N ASN A 285 1.30 3.27 -20.72
CA ASN A 285 1.62 3.96 -21.98
C ASN A 285 2.87 3.41 -22.69
N HIS A 286 3.71 2.62 -21.99
CA HIS A 286 4.86 1.91 -22.58
C HIS A 286 4.52 0.51 -23.11
N ASP A 287 3.30 0.02 -22.91
CA ASP A 287 2.84 -1.22 -23.53
C ASP A 287 2.82 -1.04 -25.06
N PRO A 288 3.51 -1.89 -25.85
CA PRO A 288 3.63 -1.70 -27.30
C PRO A 288 2.30 -1.49 -28.01
N LEU A 289 1.28 -2.21 -27.56
CA LEU A 289 -0.03 -2.19 -28.15
C LEU A 289 -0.80 -0.89 -27.83
N ASN A 290 -0.64 -0.34 -26.62
CA ASN A 290 -1.13 1.00 -26.29
C ASN A 290 -0.33 2.10 -27.01
N ALA A 291 0.99 1.95 -27.14
CA ALA A 291 1.83 2.90 -27.88
C ALA A 291 1.47 2.95 -29.37
N VAL A 292 1.19 1.79 -30.00
CA VAL A 292 0.65 1.73 -31.37
C VAL A 292 -0.74 2.37 -31.44
N THR A 293 -1.57 2.23 -30.40
CA THR A 293 -2.89 2.89 -30.36
C THR A 293 -2.76 4.41 -30.41
N ASP A 294 -1.83 5.00 -29.66
CA ASP A 294 -1.55 6.44 -29.76
C ASP A 294 -1.02 6.83 -31.14
N LYS A 295 -0.14 6.00 -31.74
CA LYS A 295 0.37 6.27 -33.09
C LYS A 295 -0.73 6.20 -34.15
N VAL A 296 -1.67 5.25 -34.05
CA VAL A 296 -2.85 5.18 -34.94
C VAL A 296 -3.71 6.44 -34.80
N ARG A 297 -3.95 6.91 -33.57
CA ARG A 297 -4.69 8.15 -33.32
C ARG A 297 -4.01 9.36 -33.96
N ALA A 298 -2.69 9.47 -33.81
CA ALA A 298 -1.91 10.54 -34.43
C ALA A 298 -1.97 10.49 -35.97
N VAL A 299 -1.89 9.29 -36.56
CA VAL A 299 -2.06 9.12 -38.03
C VAL A 299 -3.46 9.53 -38.48
N ASN A 300 -4.51 9.10 -37.77
CA ASN A 300 -5.88 9.46 -38.09
C ASN A 300 -6.15 10.97 -37.98
N ALA A 301 -5.49 11.64 -37.03
CA ALA A 301 -5.57 13.09 -36.84
C ALA A 301 -4.72 13.89 -37.85
N GLY A 302 -3.83 13.24 -38.60
CA GLY A 302 -2.88 13.89 -39.50
C GLY A 302 -1.62 14.43 -38.81
N ASP A 303 -1.42 14.10 -37.53
CA ASP A 303 -0.27 14.52 -36.72
C ASP A 303 0.97 13.65 -36.96
N ALA A 304 0.82 12.48 -37.59
CA ALA A 304 1.91 11.58 -37.95
C ALA A 304 1.68 10.90 -39.31
N PRO A 305 2.73 10.58 -40.09
CA PRO A 305 2.61 9.83 -41.32
C PRO A 305 2.43 8.32 -41.08
N GLN A 306 1.74 7.63 -41.99
CA GLN A 306 1.55 6.17 -41.95
C GLN A 306 2.88 5.39 -41.87
N SER A 307 3.95 5.89 -42.50
CA SER A 307 5.27 5.25 -42.49
C SER A 307 5.87 5.13 -41.09
N GLU A 308 5.56 6.05 -40.17
CA GLU A 308 6.00 5.95 -38.77
C GLU A 308 5.28 4.83 -38.03
N LEU A 309 3.98 4.65 -38.27
CA LEU A 309 3.20 3.55 -37.73
C LEU A 309 3.73 2.20 -38.22
N ASP A 310 4.01 2.09 -39.51
CA ASP A 310 4.53 0.86 -40.12
C ASP A 310 5.92 0.50 -39.54
N ALA A 311 6.80 1.49 -39.39
CA ALA A 311 8.12 1.29 -38.78
C ALA A 311 8.05 0.87 -37.31
N MET A 312 7.11 1.44 -36.55
CA MET A 312 6.85 1.09 -35.16
C MET A 312 6.36 -0.36 -35.03
N VAL A 313 5.41 -0.78 -35.86
CA VAL A 313 4.91 -2.16 -35.93
C VAL A 313 6.04 -3.15 -36.25
N GLN A 314 6.88 -2.85 -37.25
CA GLN A 314 8.03 -3.68 -37.60
C GLN A 314 9.02 -3.81 -36.43
N THR A 315 9.30 -2.70 -35.75
CA THR A 315 10.22 -2.67 -34.61
C THR A 315 9.71 -3.55 -33.47
N PHE A 316 8.46 -3.37 -33.03
CA PHE A 316 7.90 -4.17 -31.96
C PHE A 316 7.79 -5.66 -32.32
N THR A 317 7.47 -5.98 -33.56
CA THR A 317 7.45 -7.36 -34.04
C THR A 317 8.83 -8.02 -33.92
N ARG A 318 9.88 -7.32 -34.39
CA ARG A 318 11.27 -7.81 -34.33
C ARG A 318 11.80 -7.93 -32.90
N GLU A 319 11.59 -6.90 -32.06
CA GLU A 319 12.10 -6.88 -30.68
C GLU A 319 11.41 -7.91 -29.80
N SER A 320 10.11 -8.12 -30.00
CA SER A 320 9.35 -9.14 -29.27
C SER A 320 9.90 -10.54 -29.54
N GLU A 321 10.29 -10.84 -30.79
CA GLU A 321 10.93 -12.12 -31.13
C GLU A 321 12.25 -12.33 -30.38
N ILE A 322 13.03 -11.28 -30.18
CA ILE A 322 14.27 -11.35 -29.40
C ILE A 322 13.93 -11.65 -27.93
N ALA A 323 12.93 -10.98 -27.35
CA ALA A 323 12.51 -11.22 -25.97
C ALA A 323 12.02 -12.65 -25.73
N PHE A 324 11.16 -13.20 -26.60
CA PHE A 324 10.70 -14.59 -26.49
C PHE A 324 11.86 -15.59 -26.56
N ARG A 325 12.82 -15.38 -27.47
CA ARG A 325 14.02 -16.24 -27.58
C ARG A 325 14.90 -16.14 -26.34
N ALA A 326 15.12 -14.93 -25.83
CA ALA A 326 15.93 -14.71 -24.62
C ALA A 326 15.33 -15.44 -23.40
N VAL A 327 14.00 -15.38 -23.21
CA VAL A 327 13.33 -16.08 -22.12
C VAL A 327 13.41 -17.59 -22.30
N ALA A 328 13.19 -18.12 -23.51
CA ALA A 328 13.34 -19.55 -23.79
C ALA A 328 14.77 -20.05 -23.44
N SER A 329 15.80 -19.31 -23.83
CA SER A 329 17.18 -19.63 -23.45
C SER A 329 17.42 -19.55 -21.94
N ALA A 330 16.84 -18.58 -21.24
CA ALA A 330 16.95 -18.47 -19.79
C ALA A 330 16.33 -19.69 -19.07
N VAL A 331 15.20 -20.21 -19.56
CA VAL A 331 14.53 -21.41 -19.03
C VAL A 331 15.40 -22.65 -19.19
N GLU A 332 16.08 -22.80 -20.34
CA GLU A 332 16.99 -23.92 -20.56
C GLU A 332 18.22 -23.89 -19.63
N MET A 333 18.64 -22.71 -19.18
CA MET A 333 19.82 -22.52 -18.33
C MET A 333 19.58 -22.86 -16.85
N VAL A 334 18.33 -22.82 -16.38
CA VAL A 334 17.99 -22.99 -14.96
C VAL A 334 17.19 -24.30 -14.78
N PRO A 335 17.76 -25.37 -14.18
CA PRO A 335 17.07 -26.65 -14.04
C PRO A 335 15.80 -26.55 -13.18
N GLN A 336 14.65 -26.76 -13.84
CA GLN A 336 13.30 -26.94 -13.30
C GLN A 336 12.72 -25.84 -12.39
N LEU A 337 12.02 -24.88 -13.01
CA LEU A 337 10.88 -24.24 -12.36
C LEU A 337 9.60 -24.78 -13.00
N ARG A 338 8.90 -25.66 -12.28
CA ARG A 338 7.54 -26.03 -12.65
C ARG A 338 6.66 -24.79 -12.47
N PRO A 339 5.73 -24.48 -13.39
CA PRO A 339 4.72 -23.43 -13.20
C PRO A 339 3.96 -23.56 -11.87
N SER A 340 3.83 -24.77 -11.32
CA SER A 340 3.24 -25.04 -10.01
C SER A 340 4.07 -24.51 -8.82
N HIS A 341 5.36 -24.22 -9.00
CA HIS A 341 6.19 -23.52 -8.01
C HIS A 341 6.11 -21.98 -8.17
N LEU A 342 5.43 -21.51 -9.22
CA LEU A 342 5.24 -20.11 -9.57
C LEU A 342 3.80 -19.64 -9.29
N GLU A 343 2.95 -20.48 -8.68
CA GLU A 343 1.68 -20.04 -8.10
C GLU A 343 1.95 -18.97 -7.03
N ILE A 344 1.20 -17.87 -7.13
CA ILE A 344 1.40 -16.63 -6.38
C ILE A 344 1.48 -16.91 -4.87
N LYS A 345 2.72 -16.91 -4.33
CA LYS A 345 2.99 -16.69 -2.90
C LYS A 345 3.13 -15.20 -2.54
N GLY A 346 2.95 -14.31 -3.52
CA GLY A 346 3.04 -12.86 -3.40
C GLY A 346 1.72 -12.22 -2.98
N GLN A 347 1.72 -11.62 -1.80
CA GLN A 347 0.64 -10.78 -1.30
C GLN A 347 0.38 -9.61 -2.28
N ARG A 348 -0.88 -9.37 -2.69
CA ARG A 348 -1.26 -8.04 -3.19
C ARG A 348 -1.17 -7.05 -2.02
N LEU A 349 -0.22 -6.13 -2.06
CA LEU A 349 -0.07 -5.05 -1.09
C LEU A 349 -1.07 -3.93 -1.42
N ILE A 350 -2.05 -3.70 -0.54
CA ILE A 350 -3.05 -2.62 -0.67
C ILE A 350 -2.57 -1.39 0.16
N PRO A 351 -2.81 -0.13 -0.26
CA PRO A 351 -2.16 1.07 0.28
C PRO A 351 -2.68 1.46 1.67
N VAL A 352 -1.79 1.96 2.53
CA VAL A 352 -2.16 2.71 3.74
C VAL A 352 -1.27 3.95 3.84
N ILE A 353 -1.89 5.12 3.70
CA ILE A 353 -1.30 6.45 3.87
C ILE A 353 -1.17 6.77 5.36
N ALA A 354 0.02 7.17 5.83
CA ALA A 354 0.24 8.23 6.83
C ALA A 354 1.74 8.46 7.15
N THR A 355 2.18 9.69 6.92
CA THR A 355 3.33 10.41 7.50
C THR A 355 3.13 10.60 9.02
N CYS A 356 4.07 10.95 9.91
CA CYS A 356 5.51 11.23 9.91
C CYS A 356 6.01 11.06 11.36
N GLU A 357 7.31 10.87 11.53
CA GLU A 357 8.04 10.77 12.80
C GLU A 357 8.21 12.13 13.50
N HIS A 358 8.52 12.12 14.81
CA HIS A 358 9.68 12.73 15.50
C HIS A 358 9.44 12.55 17.02
N GLY A 359 10.36 12.18 17.90
CA GLY A 359 11.78 11.82 17.88
C GLY A 359 12.20 11.47 19.33
N SER A 360 13.37 10.81 19.47
CA SER A 360 14.32 10.79 20.61
C SER A 360 13.78 10.57 22.05
N GLU A 361 14.30 9.70 22.92
CA GLU A 361 15.67 9.37 23.32
C GLU A 361 15.65 8.06 24.12
N ASN A 362 16.63 7.17 23.94
CA ASN A 362 17.57 6.74 24.99
C ASN A 362 18.29 5.45 24.59
N VAL A 363 19.62 5.60 24.59
CA VAL A 363 20.63 4.57 24.35
C VAL A 363 20.76 3.74 25.63
N GLY A 364 20.56 2.44 25.53
CA GLY A 364 20.84 1.48 26.60
C GLY A 364 21.68 0.33 26.06
N HIS A 365 22.99 0.41 26.31
CA HIS A 365 23.96 -0.66 26.08
C HIS A 365 23.49 -2.00 26.65
N PHE A 366 23.60 -3.10 25.90
CA PHE A 366 24.05 -4.39 26.44
C PHE A 366 24.78 -5.19 25.35
N ASN A 367 26.08 -5.32 25.55
CA ASN A 367 26.96 -6.29 24.90
C ASN A 367 26.75 -7.68 25.49
N ASN A 368 27.18 -8.68 24.71
CA ASN A 368 27.51 -10.07 25.04
C ASN A 368 26.38 -11.10 24.96
N TRP A 369 26.39 -11.91 23.90
CA TRP A 369 26.50 -13.37 24.08
C TRP A 369 26.99 -14.08 22.81
N ALA A 370 28.12 -14.78 22.95
CA ALA A 370 28.61 -15.79 22.02
C ALA A 370 27.98 -17.16 22.40
N PRO A 371 27.94 -18.15 21.49
CA PRO A 371 27.10 -19.34 21.65
C PRO A 371 27.80 -20.43 22.48
N ASP A 372 27.07 -21.02 23.44
CA ASP A 372 27.49 -22.24 24.14
C ASP A 372 26.75 -23.47 23.58
N GLU A 373 27.57 -24.44 23.16
CA GLU A 373 27.22 -25.80 22.80
C GLU A 373 26.94 -26.63 24.06
N SER A 374 25.68 -26.82 24.44
CA SER A 374 25.29 -28.06 25.14
C SER A 374 23.77 -28.18 25.32
N THR A 375 23.12 -28.92 24.42
CA THR A 375 22.05 -29.87 24.81
C THR A 375 21.67 -30.75 23.60
N ARG A 376 22.30 -31.93 23.52
CA ARG A 376 21.75 -33.07 22.79
C ARG A 376 20.64 -33.70 23.63
N ILE A 377 19.37 -33.52 23.26
CA ILE A 377 18.30 -34.47 23.60
C ILE A 377 17.33 -34.69 22.42
N SER A 378 17.22 -35.97 22.08
CA SER A 378 16.20 -36.74 21.36
C SER A 378 15.66 -36.29 19.99
N LYS A 379 16.05 -37.08 18.98
CA LYS A 379 15.18 -37.45 17.86
C LYS A 379 13.90 -38.08 18.42
N SER A 380 12.77 -37.39 18.39
CA SER A 380 11.42 -37.91 18.12
C SER A 380 10.32 -36.98 18.68
N ARG A 381 9.92 -36.00 17.88
CA ARG A 381 8.51 -35.66 17.66
C ARG A 381 8.48 -34.64 16.53
N ILE A 382 8.22 -35.17 15.34
CA ILE A 382 7.64 -34.39 14.24
C ILE A 382 6.36 -33.79 14.84
N TYR A 383 6.39 -32.51 15.22
CA TYR A 383 5.16 -31.73 15.23
C TYR A 383 4.75 -31.66 13.76
N LEU A 384 3.93 -32.62 13.34
CA LEU A 384 2.90 -32.36 12.35
C LEU A 384 2.12 -31.18 12.93
N MET A 385 2.53 -29.96 12.58
CA MET A 385 1.64 -28.82 12.70
C MET A 385 0.47 -29.14 11.79
N ALA A 386 -0.64 -29.52 12.41
CA ALA A 386 -1.91 -29.65 11.76
C ALA A 386 -2.15 -28.35 10.97
N LEU A 387 -2.47 -28.50 9.68
CA LEU A 387 -3.10 -27.45 8.89
C LEU A 387 -4.23 -26.81 9.72
N PRO A 388 -4.47 -25.49 9.63
CA PRO A 388 -5.47 -24.83 10.46
C PRO A 388 -6.82 -25.54 10.32
N GLY A 389 -7.27 -26.12 11.43
CA GLY A 389 -8.48 -26.95 11.50
C GLY A 389 -9.73 -26.21 11.04
N ASN A 390 -10.85 -26.94 10.95
CA ASN A 390 -12.16 -26.48 10.48
C ASN A 390 -12.84 -25.39 11.36
N ASN A 391 -12.05 -24.63 12.12
CA ASN A 391 -12.49 -23.57 13.03
C ASN A 391 -13.11 -22.40 12.25
N LYS A 392 -14.13 -21.81 12.85
CA LYS A 392 -14.82 -20.60 12.39
C LYS A 392 -14.61 -19.48 13.40
N PHE A 393 -14.34 -18.27 12.93
CA PHE A 393 -13.99 -17.12 13.76
C PHE A 393 -14.97 -15.96 13.58
N PHE A 394 -15.25 -15.25 14.68
CA PHE A 394 -16.06 -14.04 14.70
C PHE A 394 -15.26 -12.89 15.31
N PHE A 395 -14.88 -11.91 14.49
CA PHE A 395 -14.18 -10.72 14.97
C PHE A 395 -15.17 -9.59 15.25
N ILE A 396 -15.32 -9.32 16.54
CA ILE A 396 -16.10 -8.20 17.07
C ILE A 396 -15.23 -6.97 16.89
N HIS A 397 -15.42 -6.28 15.77
CA HIS A 397 -14.56 -5.18 15.38
C HIS A 397 -15.04 -3.88 16.02
N VAL A 398 -14.47 -3.52 17.17
CA VAL A 398 -14.72 -2.22 17.78
C VAL A 398 -14.16 -1.11 16.88
N MET A 399 -14.96 -0.09 16.55
CA MET A 399 -14.49 1.02 15.71
C MET A 399 -13.24 1.67 16.33
N LYS A 400 -12.25 1.93 15.47
CA LYS A 400 -10.95 2.58 15.76
C LYS A 400 -9.93 1.77 16.58
N THR A 401 -10.09 0.45 16.68
CA THR A 401 -9.15 -0.45 17.38
C THR A 401 -8.18 -1.23 16.47
N GLY A 402 -7.89 -0.73 15.26
CA GLY A 402 -6.87 -1.32 14.35
C GLY A 402 -7.42 -2.21 13.23
N GLY A 403 -8.61 -1.90 12.72
CA GLY A 403 -9.35 -2.72 11.75
C GLY A 403 -8.69 -2.95 10.39
N THR A 404 -8.16 -1.90 9.78
CA THR A 404 -7.48 -1.96 8.48
C THR A 404 -6.23 -2.84 8.57
N SER A 405 -5.48 -2.71 9.66
CA SER A 405 -4.31 -3.54 9.98
C SER A 405 -4.62 -5.03 10.18
N PHE A 406 -5.78 -5.36 10.75
CA PHE A 406 -6.17 -6.76 10.99
C PHE A 406 -6.88 -7.40 9.79
N ALA A 407 -7.46 -6.59 8.91
CA ALA A 407 -8.09 -7.05 7.66
C ALA A 407 -7.10 -7.85 6.78
N ASP A 408 -5.84 -7.43 6.73
CA ASP A 408 -4.80 -8.10 5.94
C ASP A 408 -4.42 -9.46 6.53
N ILE A 409 -4.36 -9.54 7.88
CA ILE A 409 -4.11 -10.80 8.58
C ILE A 409 -5.26 -11.78 8.34
N ILE A 410 -6.50 -11.30 8.38
CA ILE A 410 -7.68 -12.09 8.02
C ILE A 410 -7.59 -12.57 6.56
N ALA A 411 -7.26 -11.67 5.62
CA ALA A 411 -7.16 -12.01 4.20
C ALA A 411 -6.03 -13.02 3.89
N ALA A 412 -4.97 -13.04 4.70
CA ALA A 412 -3.90 -14.02 4.59
C ALA A 412 -4.31 -15.43 5.08
N ASN A 413 -5.32 -15.53 5.96
CA ASN A 413 -5.72 -16.79 6.59
C ASN A 413 -7.02 -17.39 6.03
N PHE A 414 -7.88 -16.60 5.36
CA PHE A 414 -9.17 -17.07 4.84
C PHE A 414 -9.44 -16.55 3.42
N HIS A 415 -9.92 -17.42 2.54
CA HIS A 415 -10.28 -17.03 1.17
C HIS A 415 -11.49 -16.08 1.16
N ALA A 416 -11.57 -15.15 0.20
CA ALA A 416 -12.66 -14.16 0.14
C ALA A 416 -14.07 -14.79 0.15
N SER A 417 -14.23 -15.98 -0.44
CA SER A 417 -15.50 -16.73 -0.45
C SER A 417 -15.90 -17.32 0.90
N GLU A 418 -14.98 -17.37 1.87
CA GLU A 418 -15.19 -17.90 3.22
C GLU A 418 -15.29 -16.77 4.26
N ARG A 419 -15.22 -15.51 3.81
CA ARG A 419 -15.20 -14.32 4.66
C ARG A 419 -16.46 -13.48 4.45
N TYR A 420 -17.13 -13.16 5.55
CA TYR A 420 -18.17 -12.13 5.56
C TYR A 420 -17.57 -10.80 6.05
N PRO A 421 -17.81 -9.66 5.38
CA PRO A 421 -18.77 -9.45 4.28
C PRO A 421 -18.20 -9.61 2.87
N ASP A 422 -16.94 -10.02 2.71
CA ASP A 422 -16.24 -10.04 1.41
C ASP A 422 -16.95 -10.92 0.35
N VAL A 423 -17.61 -12.01 0.75
CA VAL A 423 -18.43 -12.86 -0.13
C VAL A 423 -19.72 -12.18 -0.62
N SER A 424 -20.20 -11.17 0.09
CA SER A 424 -21.47 -10.46 -0.18
C SER A 424 -21.29 -9.10 -0.89
N ILE A 425 -20.07 -8.57 -0.92
CA ILE A 425 -19.76 -7.26 -1.52
C ILE A 425 -19.01 -7.49 -2.84
N THR A 426 -19.58 -7.03 -3.96
CA THR A 426 -18.90 -7.04 -5.27
C THR A 426 -17.88 -5.90 -5.38
N THR A 427 -16.89 -6.05 -6.27
CA THR A 427 -15.83 -5.04 -6.49
C THR A 427 -16.38 -3.67 -6.90
N ASP A 428 -17.54 -3.65 -7.57
CA ASP A 428 -18.28 -2.45 -8.01
C ASP A 428 -19.34 -1.97 -7.00
N GLY A 429 -19.40 -2.57 -5.81
CA GLY A 429 -20.48 -2.32 -4.84
C GLY A 429 -20.49 -0.91 -4.27
N ASP A 430 -21.68 -0.30 -4.26
CA ASP A 430 -22.03 0.97 -3.63
C ASP A 430 -21.51 1.06 -2.18
N ILE A 431 -20.93 2.20 -1.82
CA ILE A 431 -20.42 2.51 -0.48
C ILE A 431 -21.48 2.26 0.60
N PHE A 432 -22.76 2.52 0.31
CA PHE A 432 -23.87 2.24 1.22
C PHE A 432 -23.99 0.75 1.57
N ARG A 433 -23.88 -0.12 0.58
CA ARG A 433 -23.94 -1.58 0.78
C ARG A 433 -22.78 -2.09 1.60
N ARG A 434 -21.61 -1.47 1.47
CA ARG A 434 -20.45 -1.78 2.29
C ARG A 434 -20.71 -1.41 3.75
N ILE A 435 -21.20 -0.21 4.04
CA ILE A 435 -21.49 0.24 5.41
C ILE A 435 -22.57 -0.65 6.04
N GLU A 436 -23.64 -0.94 5.30
CA GLU A 436 -24.72 -1.87 5.72
C GLU A 436 -24.16 -3.22 6.17
N ALA A 437 -23.32 -3.85 5.34
CA ALA A 437 -22.77 -5.16 5.62
C ALA A 437 -21.84 -5.21 6.85
N TYR A 438 -21.26 -4.08 7.28
CA TYR A 438 -20.41 -4.03 8.48
C TYR A 438 -21.18 -3.61 9.74
N LEU A 439 -22.20 -2.75 9.65
CA LEU A 439 -22.83 -2.13 10.81
C LEU A 439 -24.26 -2.63 11.08
N PHE A 440 -25.02 -2.99 10.04
CA PHE A 440 -26.44 -3.29 10.19
C PHE A 440 -26.67 -4.74 10.63
N VAL A 441 -26.89 -4.90 11.93
CA VAL A 441 -27.03 -6.22 12.59
C VAL A 441 -28.11 -7.11 11.96
N PRO A 442 -29.33 -6.65 11.66
CA PRO A 442 -30.36 -7.51 11.08
C PRO A 442 -29.92 -8.18 9.77
N ASP A 443 -29.37 -7.41 8.83
CA ASP A 443 -28.92 -7.95 7.54
C ASP A 443 -27.64 -8.77 7.70
N LEU A 444 -26.71 -8.37 8.58
CA LEU A 444 -25.51 -9.15 8.86
C LEU A 444 -25.90 -10.55 9.37
N VAL A 445 -26.79 -10.63 10.35
CA VAL A 445 -27.27 -11.91 10.91
C VAL A 445 -27.97 -12.73 9.84
N ALA A 446 -28.88 -12.12 9.07
CA ALA A 446 -29.61 -12.82 8.01
C ALA A 446 -28.66 -13.39 6.94
N ASN A 447 -27.70 -12.58 6.47
CA ASN A 447 -26.76 -12.97 5.43
C ASN A 447 -25.76 -14.04 5.91
N VAL A 448 -25.24 -13.91 7.13
CA VAL A 448 -24.32 -14.90 7.71
C VAL A 448 -25.03 -16.23 7.92
N ASN A 449 -26.27 -16.22 8.44
CA ASN A 449 -27.05 -17.44 8.64
C ASN A 449 -27.48 -18.10 7.32
N ALA A 450 -27.75 -17.31 6.27
CA ALA A 450 -28.00 -17.83 4.93
C ALA A 450 -26.76 -18.53 4.32
N LEU A 451 -25.57 -18.15 4.76
CA LEU A 451 -24.29 -18.72 4.34
C LEU A 451 -23.69 -19.70 5.37
N GLN A 452 -24.51 -20.21 6.29
CA GLN A 452 -24.09 -21.19 7.30
C GLN A 452 -23.33 -22.37 6.66
N GLY A 453 -22.30 -22.86 7.36
CA GLY A 453 -21.42 -23.90 6.86
C GLY A 453 -20.32 -23.42 5.93
N ARG A 454 -20.49 -22.28 5.23
CA ARG A 454 -19.54 -21.78 4.22
C ARG A 454 -18.55 -20.76 4.77
N LEU A 455 -18.93 -20.04 5.81
CA LEU A 455 -18.11 -18.96 6.37
C LEU A 455 -17.16 -19.51 7.44
N ARG A 456 -15.87 -19.17 7.30
CA ARG A 456 -14.84 -19.44 8.30
C ARG A 456 -14.45 -18.19 9.08
N MET A 457 -14.78 -17.01 8.56
CA MET A 457 -14.51 -15.74 9.23
C MET A 457 -15.67 -14.78 9.02
N VAL A 458 -16.23 -14.29 10.12
CA VAL A 458 -17.24 -13.23 10.14
C VAL A 458 -16.66 -12.03 10.87
N ARG A 459 -16.82 -10.82 10.33
CA ARG A 459 -16.44 -9.57 11.00
C ARG A 459 -17.50 -8.51 10.80
N GLY A 460 -17.62 -7.62 11.78
CA GLY A 460 -18.53 -6.48 11.72
C GLY A 460 -18.29 -5.51 12.88
N HIS A 461 -18.71 -4.27 12.68
CA HIS A 461 -18.83 -3.24 13.71
C HIS A 461 -20.11 -3.44 14.51
N VAL A 462 -20.23 -4.61 15.13
CA VAL A 462 -21.46 -5.07 15.78
C VAL A 462 -21.23 -5.49 17.23
N PRO A 463 -22.26 -5.50 18.08
CA PRO A 463 -22.14 -5.92 19.47
C PRO A 463 -21.75 -7.38 19.67
N TYR A 464 -21.17 -7.70 20.83
CA TYR A 464 -20.86 -9.09 21.24
C TYR A 464 -22.09 -10.01 21.16
N SER A 465 -23.27 -9.50 21.49
CA SER A 465 -24.53 -10.27 21.49
C SER A 465 -24.93 -10.83 20.12
N VAL A 466 -24.39 -10.30 19.02
CA VAL A 466 -24.60 -10.87 17.68
C VAL A 466 -24.14 -12.33 17.62
N ARG A 467 -23.12 -12.71 18.40
CA ARG A 467 -22.65 -14.09 18.49
C ARG A 467 -23.78 -15.10 18.78
N SER A 468 -24.75 -14.75 19.63
CA SER A 468 -25.86 -15.65 19.98
C SER A 468 -26.96 -15.72 18.92
N LEU A 469 -26.89 -14.87 17.89
CA LEU A 469 -27.84 -14.83 16.79
C LEU A 469 -27.35 -15.62 15.56
N LEU A 470 -26.08 -16.04 15.56
CA LEU A 470 -25.49 -16.81 14.46
C LEU A 470 -25.77 -18.31 14.64
N HIS A 471 -26.11 -18.99 13.56
CA HIS A 471 -26.39 -20.44 13.58
C HIS A 471 -25.12 -21.30 13.78
N ASP A 472 -24.01 -20.83 13.23
CA ASP A 472 -22.71 -21.48 13.38
C ASP A 472 -22.03 -21.06 14.68
N ASN A 473 -21.29 -21.98 15.28
CA ASN A 473 -20.45 -21.67 16.43
C ASN A 473 -19.14 -21.02 15.97
N TYR A 474 -18.94 -19.77 16.35
CA TYR A 474 -17.72 -19.02 16.07
C TYR A 474 -16.89 -18.81 17.34
N ILE A 475 -15.58 -18.92 17.18
CA ILE A 475 -14.56 -18.49 18.14
C ILE A 475 -14.51 -16.96 18.07
N ALA A 476 -14.90 -16.30 19.15
CA ALA A 476 -14.94 -14.86 19.20
C ALA A 476 -13.55 -14.28 19.46
N MET A 477 -13.28 -13.15 18.82
CA MET A 477 -12.06 -12.38 19.04
C MET A 477 -12.34 -10.89 18.97
N THR A 478 -11.56 -10.10 19.71
CA THR A 478 -11.71 -8.65 19.72
C THR A 478 -10.44 -7.92 20.15
N LEU A 479 -10.38 -6.64 19.83
CA LEU A 479 -9.33 -5.71 20.21
C LEU A 479 -9.95 -4.45 20.80
N LEU A 480 -9.52 -4.06 22.00
CA LEU A 480 -9.87 -2.78 22.61
C LEU A 480 -8.71 -1.79 22.47
N ARG A 481 -9.03 -0.50 22.51
CA ARG A 481 -8.05 0.60 22.50
C ARG A 481 -8.22 1.45 23.74
N ASP A 482 -7.14 2.09 24.16
CA ASP A 482 -7.22 3.13 25.20
C ASP A 482 -8.37 4.10 24.85
N PRO A 483 -9.33 4.34 25.77
CA PRO A 483 -10.54 5.09 25.45
C PRO A 483 -10.29 6.51 24.96
N ILE A 484 -9.25 7.18 25.49
CA ILE A 484 -8.89 8.54 25.09
C ILE A 484 -8.35 8.50 23.66
N ASP A 485 -7.38 7.62 23.39
CA ASP A 485 -6.80 7.46 22.06
C ASP A 485 -7.83 6.98 21.03
N ARG A 486 -8.80 6.15 21.45
CA ARG A 486 -9.91 5.69 20.59
C ARG A 486 -10.79 6.87 20.19
N THR A 487 -11.20 7.68 21.16
CA THR A 487 -12.06 8.86 20.91
C THR A 487 -11.36 9.85 19.98
N LEU A 488 -10.10 10.21 20.26
CA LEU A 488 -9.33 11.11 19.37
C LEU A 488 -9.17 10.53 17.96
N SER A 489 -8.96 9.22 17.85
CA SER A 489 -8.90 8.52 16.56
C SER A 489 -10.25 8.53 15.81
N TYR A 490 -11.36 8.50 16.54
CA TYR A 490 -12.71 8.60 15.98
C TYR A 490 -13.01 10.02 15.51
N LEU A 491 -12.72 11.05 16.30
CA LEU A 491 -12.92 12.46 15.93
C LEU A 491 -12.10 12.82 14.68
N LYS A 492 -10.83 12.40 14.60
CA LYS A 492 -10.00 12.58 13.40
C LYS A 492 -10.55 11.85 12.18
N HIS A 493 -11.21 10.70 12.38
CA HIS A 493 -11.87 9.98 11.29
C HIS A 493 -13.13 10.72 10.81
N CYS A 494 -13.94 11.23 11.74
CA CYS A 494 -15.06 12.10 11.42
C CYS A 494 -14.60 13.31 10.59
N ARG A 495 -13.60 14.06 11.06
CA ARG A 495 -13.04 15.21 10.31
C ARG A 495 -12.51 14.84 8.92
N ARG A 496 -11.98 13.63 8.75
CA ARG A 496 -11.39 13.20 7.47
C ARG A 496 -12.40 12.68 6.45
N TYR A 497 -13.51 12.08 6.90
CA TYR A 497 -14.39 11.30 6.03
C TYR A 497 -15.85 11.74 6.05
N HIS A 498 -16.26 12.55 7.03
CA HIS A 498 -17.63 13.05 7.12
C HIS A 498 -17.60 14.51 6.65
N ALA A 499 -18.26 14.79 5.53
CA ALA A 499 -18.24 16.11 4.90
C ALA A 499 -18.72 17.21 5.87
N GLU A 500 -19.66 16.88 6.76
CA GLU A 500 -20.17 17.78 7.81
C GLU A 500 -19.13 18.20 8.85
N HIS A 501 -17.96 17.56 8.89
CA HIS A 501 -16.94 17.76 9.91
C HIS A 501 -15.58 18.24 9.37
N HIS A 502 -15.41 18.39 8.05
CA HIS A 502 -14.09 18.66 7.44
C HIS A 502 -13.40 19.91 7.98
N GLU A 503 -14.18 20.96 8.26
CA GLU A 503 -13.69 22.27 8.72
C GLU A 503 -13.81 22.48 10.24
N LEU A 504 -14.25 21.47 10.99
CA LEU A 504 -14.48 21.59 12.44
C LEU A 504 -13.23 21.17 13.24
N ALA A 505 -13.01 21.86 14.36
CA ALA A 505 -12.08 21.39 15.39
C ALA A 505 -12.59 20.09 16.03
N LEU A 506 -11.68 19.29 16.60
CA LEU A 506 -12.06 18.00 17.20
C LEU A 506 -13.05 18.17 18.37
N GLU A 507 -12.89 19.23 19.14
CA GLU A 507 -13.77 19.63 20.22
C GLU A 507 -15.17 19.97 19.70
N GLU A 508 -15.30 20.64 18.55
CA GLU A 508 -16.61 20.96 17.96
C GLU A 508 -17.34 19.70 17.50
N ILE A 509 -16.61 18.74 16.91
CA ILE A 509 -17.16 17.42 16.56
C ILE A 509 -17.55 16.65 17.82
N TYR A 510 -16.79 16.80 18.90
CA TYR A 510 -17.06 16.15 20.18
C TYR A 510 -18.32 16.66 20.86
N GLU A 511 -18.67 17.95 20.69
CA GLU A 511 -19.90 18.52 21.24
C GLU A 511 -21.16 18.13 20.48
N ASP A 512 -21.07 17.48 19.31
CA ASP A 512 -22.25 17.00 18.61
C ASP A 512 -22.99 15.94 19.48
N PRO A 513 -24.23 16.21 19.91
CA PRO A 513 -24.92 15.37 20.90
C PRO A 513 -25.08 13.92 20.45
N TRP A 514 -25.24 13.68 19.16
CA TRP A 514 -25.50 12.35 18.65
C TRP A 514 -24.23 11.59 18.33
N PHE A 515 -23.22 12.21 17.73
CA PHE A 515 -21.93 11.54 17.55
C PHE A 515 -21.34 11.21 18.92
N HIS A 516 -21.51 12.10 19.90
CA HIS A 516 -21.14 11.87 21.28
C HIS A 516 -21.86 10.66 21.88
N ALA A 517 -23.20 10.66 21.86
CA ALA A 517 -24.00 9.57 22.40
C ALA A 517 -23.80 8.24 21.64
N THR A 518 -23.58 8.26 20.34
CA THR A 518 -23.61 7.06 19.50
C THR A 518 -22.25 6.38 19.40
N PHE A 519 -21.17 7.12 19.26
CA PHE A 519 -19.85 6.53 18.93
C PHE A 519 -18.72 6.94 19.88
N ILE A 520 -18.92 7.91 20.76
CA ILE A 520 -17.91 8.39 21.70
C ILE A 520 -18.17 7.80 23.08
N GLN A 521 -19.21 8.28 23.78
CA GLN A 521 -19.43 8.03 25.20
C GLN A 521 -19.54 6.53 25.53
N ASN A 522 -18.59 6.01 26.31
CA ASN A 522 -18.51 4.62 26.78
C ASN A 522 -18.79 3.57 25.68
N TYR A 523 -18.35 3.83 24.46
CA TYR A 523 -18.70 3.02 23.30
C TYR A 523 -18.24 1.57 23.40
N GLN A 524 -17.03 1.30 23.90
CA GLN A 524 -16.53 -0.07 24.00
C GLN A 524 -17.41 -0.88 24.96
N THR A 525 -17.82 -0.27 26.08
CA THR A 525 -18.75 -0.86 27.05
C THR A 525 -20.13 -1.10 26.45
N LYS A 526 -20.63 -0.21 25.57
CA LYS A 526 -21.88 -0.45 24.82
C LYS A 526 -21.78 -1.71 23.98
N ILE A 527 -20.72 -1.85 23.17
CA ILE A 527 -20.51 -3.00 22.28
C ILE A 527 -20.51 -4.34 23.04
N PHE A 528 -19.99 -4.38 24.27
CA PHE A 528 -19.96 -5.59 25.09
C PHE A 528 -21.14 -5.77 26.04
N SER A 529 -22.01 -4.78 26.23
CA SER A 529 -23.17 -4.87 27.16
C SER A 529 -24.54 -4.84 26.49
N MET A 530 -24.62 -4.56 25.19
CA MET A 530 -25.87 -4.63 24.43
C MET A 530 -26.41 -6.06 24.39
N SER A 531 -27.71 -6.22 24.63
CA SER A 531 -28.43 -7.47 24.40
C SER A 531 -28.67 -7.74 22.91
N ALA A 532 -29.05 -8.97 22.56
CA ALA A 532 -29.36 -9.32 21.17
C ALA A 532 -30.60 -8.55 20.66
N GLN A 533 -31.58 -8.31 21.53
CA GLN A 533 -32.77 -7.51 21.20
C GLN A 533 -32.40 -6.05 20.91
N GLU A 534 -31.53 -5.45 21.71
CA GLU A 534 -31.03 -4.08 21.48
C GLU A 534 -30.19 -3.99 20.21
N ALA A 535 -29.40 -5.02 19.89
CA ALA A 535 -28.59 -5.07 18.67
C ALA A 535 -29.46 -5.16 17.40
N LEU A 536 -30.61 -5.84 17.46
CA LEU A 536 -31.59 -5.94 16.36
C LEU A 536 -32.55 -4.75 16.30
N ALA A 537 -32.65 -3.96 17.38
CA ALA A 537 -33.54 -2.81 17.43
C ALA A 537 -33.00 -1.66 16.57
N GLU A 538 -33.92 -0.80 16.13
CA GLU A 538 -33.61 0.45 15.44
C GLU A 538 -34.07 1.66 16.28
N ASN A 539 -33.84 1.58 17.60
CA ASN A 539 -34.13 2.68 18.50
C ASN A 539 -33.11 3.80 18.25
N ARG A 540 -33.55 5.06 18.18
CA ARG A 540 -32.68 6.18 17.77
C ARG A 540 -32.52 7.19 18.88
N PHE A 541 -31.33 7.75 18.99
CA PHE A 541 -31.07 8.86 19.90
C PHE A 541 -31.80 10.11 19.42
N ALA A 542 -32.53 10.76 20.33
CA ALA A 542 -33.29 11.97 20.02
C ALA A 542 -32.50 13.21 20.43
N ASP A 543 -32.04 13.97 19.44
CA ASP A 543 -31.27 15.22 19.59
C ASP A 543 -31.99 16.44 18.98
N GLY A 544 -33.20 16.24 18.44
CA GLY A 544 -33.97 17.27 17.74
C GLY A 544 -33.78 17.29 16.22
N SER A 545 -32.92 16.43 15.64
CA SER A 545 -32.84 16.26 14.18
C SER A 545 -34.07 15.56 13.60
N PRO A 546 -34.33 15.64 12.27
CA PRO A 546 -35.37 14.86 11.62
C PRO A 546 -35.22 13.36 11.96
N ARG A 547 -36.33 12.73 12.36
CA ARG A 547 -36.31 11.32 12.74
C ARG A 547 -36.12 10.45 11.50
N VAL A 548 -35.00 9.72 11.43
CA VAL A 548 -34.75 8.73 10.39
C VAL A 548 -35.70 7.52 10.60
N PRO A 549 -36.47 7.07 9.61
CA PRO A 549 -37.31 5.88 9.75
C PRO A 549 -36.45 4.60 9.83
N PRO A 550 -37.04 3.44 10.19
CA PRO A 550 -36.35 2.16 10.13
C PRO A 550 -35.72 1.89 8.76
N ARG A 551 -34.55 1.24 8.72
CA ARG A 551 -33.76 0.98 7.52
C ARG A 551 -34.57 0.32 6.40
N ARG A 552 -35.45 -0.61 6.76
CA ARG A 552 -36.36 -1.32 5.84
C ARG A 552 -37.33 -0.39 5.10
N GLU A 553 -37.68 0.75 5.70
CA GLU A 553 -38.62 1.73 5.14
C GLU A 553 -37.92 2.74 4.22
N LEU A 554 -36.59 2.83 4.29
CA LEU A 554 -35.78 3.72 3.46
C LEU A 554 -35.53 3.18 2.04
N GLY A 555 -35.76 1.89 1.79
CA GLY A 555 -35.61 1.27 0.47
C GLY A 555 -34.22 1.46 -0.14
N ASP A 556 -34.17 1.90 -1.38
CA ASP A 556 -32.97 2.26 -2.15
C ASP A 556 -32.62 3.77 -2.07
N GLY A 557 -33.26 4.51 -1.16
CA GLY A 557 -33.02 5.93 -0.97
C GLY A 557 -33.72 6.88 -1.97
N GLN A 558 -34.54 6.36 -2.90
CA GLN A 558 -35.25 7.20 -3.87
C GLN A 558 -36.47 7.95 -3.28
N ASN A 559 -37.04 7.45 -2.18
CA ASN A 559 -38.27 7.97 -1.56
C ASN A 559 -38.05 8.72 -0.24
N LEU A 560 -36.88 9.36 -0.05
CA LEU A 560 -36.61 10.16 1.15
C LEU A 560 -37.55 11.38 1.22
N SER A 561 -38.06 11.67 2.43
CA SER A 561 -38.80 12.90 2.71
C SER A 561 -37.90 14.14 2.45
N ALA A 562 -38.51 15.32 2.28
CA ALA A 562 -37.74 16.55 2.07
C ALA A 562 -36.74 16.81 3.22
N GLU A 563 -37.15 16.54 4.46
CA GLU A 563 -36.31 16.68 5.66
C GLU A 563 -35.12 15.70 5.66
N LEU A 564 -35.32 14.45 5.22
CA LEU A 564 -34.25 13.46 5.13
C LEU A 564 -33.30 13.72 3.96
N LYS A 565 -33.79 14.29 2.87
CA LYS A 565 -32.92 14.78 1.77
C LYS A 565 -32.04 15.91 2.26
N LEU A 566 -32.59 16.86 3.02
CA LEU A 566 -31.79 17.92 3.63
C LEU A 566 -30.74 17.36 4.60
N LEU A 567 -31.13 16.41 5.47
CA LEU A 567 -30.19 15.76 6.37
C LEU A 567 -29.09 15.00 5.63
N ARG A 568 -29.41 14.31 4.52
CA ARG A 568 -28.42 13.66 3.66
C ARG A 568 -27.42 14.66 3.08
N ASP A 569 -27.91 15.79 2.62
CA ASP A 569 -27.10 16.77 1.91
C ASP A 569 -26.22 17.57 2.90
N CYS A 570 -26.71 17.86 4.11
CA CYS A 570 -25.97 18.58 5.15
C CYS A 570 -25.11 17.69 6.05
N SER A 571 -25.52 16.44 6.30
CA SER A 571 -24.85 15.51 7.22
C SER A 571 -24.92 14.06 6.72
N PRO A 572 -24.27 13.77 5.57
CA PRO A 572 -24.33 12.46 4.94
C PRO A 572 -23.75 11.34 5.82
N GLY A 573 -22.71 11.64 6.62
CA GLY A 573 -22.12 10.68 7.56
C GLY A 573 -23.10 10.31 8.67
N ARG A 574 -23.74 11.31 9.27
CA ARG A 574 -24.80 11.15 10.26
C ARG A 574 -25.95 10.28 9.74
N LEU A 575 -26.52 10.61 8.58
CA LEU A 575 -27.62 9.84 8.00
C LEU A 575 -27.23 8.38 7.79
N SER A 576 -26.05 8.13 7.20
CA SER A 576 -25.56 6.78 6.91
C SER A 576 -25.41 5.96 8.18
N LEU A 577 -24.76 6.52 9.21
CA LEU A 577 -24.54 5.81 10.46
C LEU A 577 -25.83 5.59 11.26
N GLU A 578 -26.78 6.53 11.21
CA GLU A 578 -28.09 6.36 11.84
C GLU A 578 -28.89 5.24 11.17
N CYS A 579 -28.80 5.08 9.85
CA CYS A 579 -29.43 3.96 9.12
C CYS A 579 -28.93 2.58 9.59
N PHE A 580 -27.66 2.46 10.00
CA PHE A 580 -27.03 1.15 10.19
C PHE A 580 -26.61 0.84 11.63
N ALA A 581 -26.43 1.83 12.50
CA ALA A 581 -26.02 1.66 13.90
C ALA A 581 -26.93 2.38 14.91
N ALA A 582 -28.21 2.51 14.53
CA ALA A 582 -29.31 3.16 15.25
C ALA A 582 -29.22 3.11 16.78
N SER A 583 -29.14 1.90 17.32
CA SER A 583 -29.38 1.64 18.75
C SER A 583 -28.22 2.04 19.64
N THR A 584 -27.02 2.28 19.10
CA THR A 584 -25.84 2.55 19.94
C THR A 584 -26.00 3.83 20.76
N GLY A 585 -26.65 4.85 20.20
CA GLY A 585 -26.89 6.14 20.87
C GLY A 585 -27.87 6.08 22.03
N VAL A 586 -28.74 5.07 22.10
CA VAL A 586 -29.74 4.93 23.19
C VAL A 586 -29.28 4.03 24.33
N ILE A 587 -28.08 3.44 24.24
CA ILE A 587 -27.54 2.57 25.28
C ILE A 587 -26.93 3.43 26.39
N ASN A 588 -27.60 3.49 27.53
CA ASN A 588 -27.03 4.13 28.72
C ASN A 588 -26.17 3.13 29.49
N VAL A 589 -24.89 3.48 29.68
CA VAL A 589 -23.93 2.66 30.41
C VAL A 589 -23.94 3.05 31.89
N ASP A 590 -24.16 2.04 32.74
CA ASP A 590 -24.08 2.13 34.18
C ASP A 590 -23.18 0.99 34.73
N GLN A 591 -23.05 0.92 36.06
CA GLN A 591 -22.25 -0.12 36.69
C GLN A 591 -22.72 -1.54 36.35
N LYS A 592 -24.04 -1.75 36.21
CA LYS A 592 -24.61 -3.05 35.87
C LYS A 592 -24.20 -3.46 34.45
N ARG A 593 -24.25 -2.54 33.50
CA ARG A 593 -23.77 -2.78 32.13
C ARG A 593 -22.27 -3.00 32.07
N LEU A 594 -21.48 -2.27 32.86
CA LEU A 594 -20.05 -2.53 32.94
C LEU A 594 -19.77 -3.96 33.44
N THR A 595 -20.52 -4.44 34.43
CA THR A 595 -20.41 -5.85 34.88
C THR A 595 -20.72 -6.81 33.74
N VAL A 596 -21.83 -6.62 33.02
CA VAL A 596 -22.20 -7.43 31.86
C VAL A 596 -21.12 -7.37 30.77
N ALA A 597 -20.55 -6.19 30.50
CA ALA A 597 -19.47 -6.04 29.53
C ALA A 597 -18.21 -6.82 29.94
N LYS A 598 -17.81 -6.79 31.22
CA LYS A 598 -16.68 -7.57 31.74
C LYS A 598 -16.95 -9.08 31.64
N GLU A 599 -18.16 -9.53 31.96
CA GLU A 599 -18.57 -10.94 31.82
C GLU A 599 -18.53 -11.41 30.36
N ASN A 600 -19.10 -10.62 29.45
CA ASN A 600 -19.10 -10.91 28.02
C ASN A 600 -17.68 -10.89 27.44
N LEU A 601 -16.85 -9.92 27.82
CA LEU A 601 -15.46 -9.84 27.39
C LEU A 601 -14.65 -11.05 27.88
N SER A 602 -14.91 -11.54 29.09
CA SER A 602 -14.29 -12.78 29.61
C SER A 602 -14.68 -14.03 28.84
N SER A 603 -15.83 -13.98 28.16
CA SER A 603 -16.36 -15.06 27.33
C SER A 603 -15.85 -15.01 25.89
N VAL A 604 -15.02 -14.02 25.54
CA VAL A 604 -14.33 -13.93 24.25
C VAL A 604 -13.03 -14.74 24.31
N GLU A 605 -12.85 -15.65 23.37
CA GLU A 605 -11.72 -16.60 23.39
C GLU A 605 -10.36 -15.94 23.14
N VAL A 606 -10.34 -14.84 22.39
CA VAL A 606 -9.13 -14.05 22.14
C VAL A 606 -9.41 -12.57 22.36
N VAL A 607 -8.95 -12.05 23.49
CA VAL A 607 -9.01 -10.63 23.82
C VAL A 607 -7.62 -10.03 23.67
N GLY A 608 -7.55 -8.89 23.00
CA GLY A 608 -6.34 -8.10 22.91
C GLY A 608 -6.59 -6.62 23.18
N ILE A 609 -5.50 -5.89 23.39
CA ILE A 609 -5.52 -4.44 23.40
C ILE A 609 -4.51 -3.90 22.39
N THR A 610 -4.79 -2.74 21.78
CA THR A 610 -3.86 -2.08 20.84
C THR A 610 -2.51 -1.75 21.47
N ALA A 611 -2.45 -1.64 22.81
CA ALA A 611 -1.21 -1.43 23.52
C ALA A 611 -0.26 -2.66 23.43
N TYR A 612 -0.81 -3.86 23.37
CA TYR A 612 -0.04 -5.12 23.31
C TYR A 612 -0.53 -5.96 22.12
N TYR A 613 -0.60 -5.33 20.95
CA TYR A 613 -1.11 -5.96 19.73
C TYR A 613 -0.34 -7.24 19.37
N ASP A 614 0.96 -7.27 19.63
CA ASP A 614 1.79 -8.46 19.42
C ASP A 614 1.33 -9.67 20.24
N ARG A 615 0.82 -9.47 21.47
CA ARG A 615 0.30 -10.54 22.31
C ARG A 615 -0.98 -11.13 21.74
N PHE A 616 -1.87 -10.27 21.24
CA PHE A 616 -3.08 -10.69 20.54
C PHE A 616 -2.73 -11.57 19.33
N LEU A 617 -1.76 -11.15 18.52
CA LEU A 617 -1.29 -11.92 17.37
C LEU A 617 -0.65 -13.27 17.77
N LYS A 618 0.18 -13.28 18.83
CA LYS A 618 0.77 -14.51 19.37
C LYS A 618 -0.31 -15.52 19.82
N GLN A 619 -1.43 -15.06 20.39
CA GLN A 619 -2.53 -15.95 20.74
C GLN A 619 -3.13 -16.63 19.50
N LEU A 620 -3.30 -15.90 18.38
CA LEU A 620 -3.82 -16.45 17.13
C LEU A 620 -2.86 -17.48 16.51
N ILE A 621 -1.56 -17.19 16.51
CA ILE A 621 -0.52 -18.13 16.05
C ILE A 621 -0.54 -19.39 16.93
N ASN A 622 -0.40 -19.22 18.24
CA ASN A 622 -0.18 -20.33 19.15
C ASN A 622 -1.41 -21.23 19.34
N ARG A 623 -2.61 -20.64 19.38
CA ARG A 623 -3.86 -21.39 19.62
C ARG A 623 -4.48 -21.94 18.34
N TYR A 624 -4.34 -21.21 17.23
CA TYR A 624 -5.10 -21.51 16.02
C TYR A 624 -4.25 -21.65 14.76
N GLY A 625 -2.92 -21.51 14.86
CA GLY A 625 -2.01 -21.68 13.74
C GLY A 625 -2.16 -20.61 12.66
N TRP A 626 -2.62 -19.40 13.02
CA TRP A 626 -2.75 -18.31 12.06
C TRP A 626 -1.38 -17.89 11.51
N GLU A 627 -1.30 -17.67 10.21
CA GLU A 627 -0.13 -17.13 9.54
C GLU A 627 -0.11 -15.60 9.69
N ILE A 628 0.93 -15.07 10.33
CA ILE A 628 1.09 -13.64 10.57
C ILE A 628 2.44 -13.21 10.02
N LYS A 629 2.43 -12.71 8.79
CA LYS A 629 3.64 -12.35 8.03
C LYS A 629 4.34 -11.08 8.56
N SER A 630 3.59 -10.17 9.18
CA SER A 630 4.15 -8.99 9.86
C SER A 630 3.22 -8.50 10.98
N ILE A 631 3.78 -7.87 12.00
CA ILE A 631 3.01 -7.17 13.05
C ILE A 631 2.69 -5.77 12.49
N PRO A 632 1.40 -5.44 12.24
CA PRO A 632 1.01 -4.11 11.82
C PRO A 632 1.45 -3.05 12.83
N ARG A 633 2.05 -1.96 12.34
CA ARG A 633 2.44 -0.83 13.21
C ARG A 633 1.17 -0.14 13.75
N ARG A 634 1.23 0.33 15.00
CA ARG A 634 0.17 1.17 15.58
C ARG A 634 -0.04 2.38 14.68
N HIS A 635 -1.27 2.58 14.21
CA HIS A 635 -1.70 3.84 13.60
C HIS A 635 -1.67 4.94 14.68
N VAL A 636 -0.56 5.67 14.73
CA VAL A 636 -0.48 6.96 15.42
C VAL A 636 -0.94 7.98 14.38
N GLY A 637 -2.16 8.52 14.53
CA GLY A 637 -2.64 9.58 13.64
C GLY A 637 -1.80 10.86 13.79
N GLU A 638 -2.04 11.85 12.93
CA GLU A 638 -1.37 13.17 12.96
C GLU A 638 -1.10 13.66 14.38
N LEU A 639 0.14 14.09 14.65
CA LEU A 639 0.56 14.69 15.92
C LEU A 639 0.00 16.11 16.02
N GLU A 640 -1.31 16.20 16.21
CA GLU A 640 -2.01 17.41 16.62
C GLU A 640 -1.91 17.53 18.14
N ALA A 641 -1.51 18.71 18.63
CA ALA A 641 -1.43 18.99 20.05
C ALA A 641 -2.85 19.06 20.63
N ILE A 642 -3.21 18.08 21.47
CA ILE A 642 -4.52 18.02 22.15
C ILE A 642 -4.36 18.54 23.58
N SER A 643 -5.21 19.49 23.98
CA SER A 643 -5.16 20.09 25.31
C SER A 643 -5.36 19.03 26.43
N PRO A 644 -4.64 19.15 27.57
CA PRO A 644 -4.88 18.30 28.74
C PRO A 644 -6.34 18.37 29.23
N GLU A 645 -6.96 19.54 29.15
CA GLU A 645 -8.36 19.77 29.54
C GLU A 645 -9.30 18.92 28.69
N PHE A 646 -9.11 18.90 27.37
CA PHE A 646 -9.94 18.09 26.49
C PHE A 646 -9.73 16.59 26.70
N ARG A 647 -8.48 16.14 26.91
CA ARG A 647 -8.19 14.74 27.27
C ARG A 647 -8.89 14.32 28.56
N ASN A 648 -8.93 15.19 29.57
CA ASN A 648 -9.62 14.93 30.83
C ASN A 648 -11.14 14.84 30.64
N ARG A 649 -11.74 15.70 29.82
CA ARG A 649 -13.18 15.61 29.47
C ARG A 649 -13.50 14.28 28.80
N ILE A 650 -12.70 13.88 27.82
CA ILE A 650 -12.83 12.58 27.15
C ILE A 650 -12.74 11.44 28.18
N ALA A 651 -11.77 11.50 29.10
CA ALA A 651 -11.61 10.49 30.14
C ALA A 651 -12.83 10.39 31.06
N CYS A 652 -13.37 11.53 31.52
CA CYS A 652 -14.55 11.58 32.37
C CYS A 652 -15.79 10.98 31.67
N ASP A 653 -16.04 11.35 30.42
CA ASP A 653 -17.20 10.86 29.66
C ASP A 653 -17.08 9.37 29.31
N ASN A 654 -15.86 8.82 29.36
CA ASN A 654 -15.53 7.44 29.02
C ASN A 654 -15.01 6.62 30.22
N ALA A 655 -15.40 6.98 31.45
CA ALA A 655 -14.91 6.33 32.67
C ALA A 655 -15.16 4.81 32.69
N PHE A 656 -16.32 4.34 32.22
CA PHE A 656 -16.61 2.89 32.17
C PHE A 656 -15.80 2.17 31.10
N ASP A 657 -15.53 2.83 29.97
CA ASP A 657 -14.61 2.31 28.95
C ASP A 657 -13.17 2.18 29.48
N ILE A 658 -12.74 3.10 30.35
CA ILE A 658 -11.42 3.01 31.01
C ILE A 658 -11.37 1.78 31.91
N GLU A 659 -12.39 1.58 32.74
CA GLU A 659 -12.47 0.37 33.58
C GLU A 659 -12.54 -0.93 32.77
N LEU A 660 -13.30 -0.94 31.67
CA LEU A 660 -13.37 -2.11 30.78
C LEU A 660 -12.02 -2.37 30.09
N TYR A 661 -11.33 -1.31 29.65
CA TYR A 661 -10.02 -1.41 29.03
C TYR A 661 -8.96 -1.96 29.99
N GLU A 662 -8.97 -1.49 31.24
CA GLU A 662 -8.10 -2.03 32.29
C GLU A 662 -8.41 -3.50 32.58
N TYR A 663 -9.68 -3.89 32.57
CA TYR A 663 -10.07 -5.28 32.67
C TYR A 663 -9.56 -6.11 31.47
N ALA A 664 -9.73 -5.61 30.24
CA ALA A 664 -9.23 -6.24 29.02
C ALA A 664 -7.70 -6.43 29.06
N ARG A 665 -6.97 -5.49 29.66
CA ARG A 665 -5.51 -5.59 29.87
C ARG A 665 -5.13 -6.81 30.72
N THR A 666 -5.96 -7.19 31.69
CA THR A 666 -5.75 -8.41 32.50
C THR A 666 -6.02 -9.69 31.72
N LEU A 667 -6.90 -9.67 30.72
CA LEU A 667 -7.19 -10.81 29.85
C LEU A 667 -6.19 -10.96 28.69
N SER A 668 -5.50 -9.87 28.33
CA SER A 668 -4.55 -9.78 27.21
C SER A 668 -3.13 -10.27 27.55
N THR A 669 -2.94 -11.00 28.65
CA THR A 669 -1.62 -11.51 29.11
C THR A 669 -1.15 -12.73 28.35
#